data_AF-A0AAN6RH34-F1
#
_entry.id   AF-A0AAN6RH34-F1
#
_cell.length_a   1.000
_cell.length_b   1.000
_cell.length_c   1.000
_cell.angle_alpha   90.00
_cell.angle_beta   90.00
_cell.angle_gamma   90.00
#
_symmetry.space_group_name_H-M   'P 1'
#
loop_
_entity.id
_entity.type
_entity.pdbx_description
1 polymer ?
#
loop_
_entity_poly.entity_id
_entity_poly.type
_entity_poly.pdbx_seq_one_letter_code
_entity_poly.pdbx_strand_id
1 'polypeptide(L)'
;MLKKWFRRTCPCPGDDGTDFDERQRYNHNISSIRKAEYPMLNGTTYLDHAGTALPSVSLINAVSRKQKTLLLANPHSTLPASNNLTQTLVQETRNKVLELFNTNSEHFEVVFVANATAGAKLVFDTFRDMEEGFDYFYHRDCHTSLVGGRELAHRHYCFDDVDEIEQWWVRYGSDDEEADAIRRPKLCAYPAQSNMNGRRLPMKLTRDKSVEGKDQERFVLLDVAAHVSTSPIDLSDNETAPDFLTMSFYKIFGFPNLGALLIRKAAGHVFENRRYFGGGTTDMITCKEEPWVARKKSLCEGLEDGSGASHSILALNCAIDMHKKMFGGLEQVSKHTSWLAGRLYDELVAMKHTNGRPVCVMYRDAASTYSDAASQGGIVAFNVRAPDGNYFDTALVGNEAMARNIHVRAGSMCNPAGMAHGLGLSDGEVRRIYDMGMRLARAANQRRQASSNAPLEQLLVFPHPPAPFAPLSPPLTTTATTTTTTTTVTVTATAPSSNVGTLHVTSRNTFTSAESPLAAKQSSNAVGQARRGGAAYTITGECERLFCETLRAVFLGEGNLAQKDSLAMGMHNNNNTITSPKMLNDYGVDSSVPAHPNAMVIDWVEVWDYVGGIRFRGFVAESAHDKAMVVFFDQNVVGSDLKAGLMALLELCAIDCFTCNRLVICIDRHTQQSALDLLSKDLGWIGFQLTTLRDFATNGHIISDRWLFMEMDT
;
A
#
# COMPACT_ATOMS: atom_id res chain seq x y z
N MET A 1 -20.91 -12.04 23.55
CA MET A 1 -22.09 -11.33 23.01
C MET A 1 -22.07 -11.27 21.49
N LEU A 2 -21.05 -10.69 20.86
CA LEU A 2 -20.88 -10.65 19.40
C LEU A 2 -21.06 -12.03 18.69
N LYS A 3 -20.58 -13.14 19.28
CA LYS A 3 -20.88 -14.50 18.77
C LYS A 3 -22.35 -14.93 18.83
N LYS A 4 -23.09 -14.50 19.86
CA LYS A 4 -24.54 -14.75 19.99
C LYS A 4 -25.34 -13.83 19.05
N TRP A 5 -24.79 -12.67 18.70
CA TRP A 5 -25.40 -11.67 17.81
C TRP A 5 -25.59 -12.20 16.38
N PHE A 6 -24.55 -12.82 15.78
CA PHE A 6 -24.64 -13.41 14.43
C PHE A 6 -25.58 -14.62 14.28
N ARG A 7 -26.11 -15.15 15.39
CA ARG A 7 -27.05 -16.28 15.35
C ARG A 7 -28.52 -15.85 15.32
N ARG A 8 -28.80 -14.54 15.39
CA ARG A 8 -30.17 -14.00 15.35
C ARG A 8 -30.60 -13.76 13.89
N THR A 9 -31.86 -14.03 13.59
CA THR A 9 -32.46 -13.91 12.25
C THR A 9 -32.55 -12.45 11.80
N CYS A 10 -32.12 -12.18 10.56
CA CYS A 10 -32.30 -10.89 9.88
C CYS A 10 -33.73 -10.79 9.34
N PRO A 11 -34.46 -9.67 9.51
CA PRO A 11 -35.64 -9.38 8.72
C PRO A 11 -35.23 -9.17 7.26
N CYS A 12 -36.16 -9.42 6.34
CA CYS A 12 -35.93 -9.16 4.92
C CYS A 12 -35.59 -7.68 4.69
N PRO A 13 -34.68 -7.36 3.77
CA PRO A 13 -34.37 -5.97 3.43
C PRO A 13 -35.58 -5.24 2.80
N GLY A 14 -36.25 -4.37 3.57
CA GLY A 14 -37.13 -3.31 3.05
C GLY A 14 -38.64 -3.47 3.22
N ASP A 15 -39.15 -4.04 4.32
CA ASP A 15 -40.59 -4.02 4.57
C ASP A 15 -40.94 -4.18 6.07
N ASP A 16 -41.84 -3.34 6.57
CA ASP A 16 -42.29 -3.25 7.97
C ASP A 16 -43.34 -4.32 8.32
N GLY A 17 -43.64 -5.23 7.38
CA GLY A 17 -44.71 -6.21 7.51
C GLY A 17 -44.52 -7.56 6.81
N THR A 18 -43.33 -7.90 6.31
CA THR A 18 -43.15 -9.12 5.50
C THR A 18 -43.37 -10.42 6.27
N ASP A 19 -44.02 -11.33 5.54
CA ASP A 19 -44.29 -12.74 5.81
C ASP A 19 -43.06 -13.44 6.42
N PHE A 20 -43.29 -14.20 7.48
CA PHE A 20 -42.27 -14.96 8.20
C PHE A 20 -41.46 -15.86 7.26
N ASP A 21 -42.12 -16.39 6.23
CA ASP A 21 -41.51 -17.28 5.24
C ASP A 21 -40.48 -16.57 4.36
N GLU A 22 -40.70 -15.33 3.96
CA GLU A 22 -39.72 -14.56 3.19
C GLU A 22 -38.45 -14.30 4.00
N ARG A 23 -38.61 -13.96 5.28
CA ARG A 23 -37.49 -13.72 6.20
C ARG A 23 -36.66 -14.98 6.39
N GLN A 24 -37.31 -16.14 6.52
CA GLN A 24 -36.60 -17.40 6.60
C GLN A 24 -35.83 -17.70 5.30
N ARG A 25 -36.45 -17.49 4.13
CA ARG A 25 -35.79 -17.68 2.83
C ARG A 25 -34.57 -16.79 2.68
N TYR A 26 -34.66 -15.51 3.03
CA TYR A 26 -33.54 -14.58 2.99
C TYR A 26 -32.37 -15.04 3.88
N ASN A 27 -32.65 -15.35 5.15
CA ASN A 27 -31.62 -15.81 6.08
C ASN A 27 -30.97 -17.13 5.64
N HIS A 28 -31.77 -18.05 5.10
CA HIS A 28 -31.28 -19.30 4.56
C HIS A 28 -30.34 -19.05 3.36
N ASN A 29 -30.71 -18.13 2.47
CA ASN A 29 -29.89 -17.74 1.34
C ASN A 29 -28.55 -17.12 1.79
N ILE A 30 -28.56 -16.14 2.70
CA ILE A 30 -27.32 -15.52 3.23
C ILE A 30 -26.43 -16.55 3.91
N SER A 31 -27.01 -17.46 4.70
CA SER A 31 -26.26 -18.54 5.36
C SER A 31 -25.63 -19.50 4.34
N SER A 32 -26.34 -19.79 3.24
CA SER A 32 -25.87 -20.65 2.16
C SER A 32 -24.74 -19.98 1.37
N ILE A 33 -24.89 -18.70 1.01
CA ILE A 33 -23.85 -17.88 0.39
C ILE A 33 -22.61 -17.88 1.27
N ARG A 34 -22.74 -17.56 2.57
CA ARG A 34 -21.60 -17.54 3.50
C ARG A 34 -20.85 -18.87 3.51
N LYS A 35 -21.57 -20.00 3.56
CA LYS A 35 -20.97 -21.35 3.59
C LYS A 35 -20.26 -21.71 2.29
N ALA A 36 -20.88 -21.40 1.14
CA ALA A 36 -20.37 -21.79 -0.18
C ALA A 36 -19.27 -20.84 -0.69
N GLU A 37 -19.47 -19.54 -0.52
CA GLU A 37 -18.64 -18.49 -1.14
C GLU A 37 -17.52 -18.00 -0.24
N TYR A 38 -17.66 -18.15 1.08
CA TYR A 38 -16.70 -17.65 2.07
C TYR A 38 -16.32 -18.71 3.12
N PRO A 39 -15.80 -19.89 2.73
CA PRO A 39 -15.45 -20.96 3.65
C PRO A 39 -14.37 -20.55 4.68
N MET A 40 -13.52 -19.57 4.36
CA MET A 40 -12.53 -19.01 5.29
C MET A 40 -13.18 -18.33 6.51
N LEU A 41 -14.47 -17.99 6.45
CA LEU A 41 -15.22 -17.41 7.55
C LEU A 41 -15.86 -18.46 8.48
N ASN A 42 -15.56 -19.75 8.29
CA ASN A 42 -16.09 -20.80 9.15
C ASN A 42 -15.57 -20.63 10.59
N GLY A 43 -16.49 -20.52 11.56
CA GLY A 43 -16.13 -20.29 12.96
C GLY A 43 -15.64 -18.87 13.29
N THR A 44 -15.58 -17.97 12.30
CA THR A 44 -14.99 -16.64 12.42
C THR A 44 -16.00 -15.54 12.12
N THR A 45 -16.15 -14.59 13.04
CA THR A 45 -16.87 -13.35 12.81
C THR A 45 -15.91 -12.33 12.20
N TYR A 46 -16.19 -11.86 10.99
CA TYR A 46 -15.36 -10.88 10.29
C TYR A 46 -16.08 -9.54 10.20
N LEU A 47 -15.56 -8.54 10.91
CA LEU A 47 -16.08 -7.17 11.01
C LEU A 47 -15.06 -6.13 10.49
N ASP A 48 -14.07 -6.55 9.70
CA ASP A 48 -13.07 -5.67 9.07
C ASP A 48 -13.35 -5.46 7.57
N HIS A 49 -14.59 -5.68 7.13
CA HIS A 49 -14.98 -5.53 5.72
C HIS A 49 -14.74 -4.11 5.18
N ALA A 50 -14.92 -3.08 6.01
CA ALA A 50 -14.64 -1.69 5.63
C ALA A 50 -13.14 -1.42 5.37
N GLY A 51 -12.25 -2.21 5.96
CA GLY A 51 -10.81 -2.19 5.68
C GLY A 51 -10.46 -3.07 4.48
N THR A 52 -10.95 -4.31 4.50
CA THR A 52 -10.61 -5.35 3.52
C THR A 52 -11.83 -6.22 3.23
N ALA A 53 -12.48 -6.04 2.10
CA ALA A 53 -13.48 -7.00 1.67
C ALA A 53 -12.80 -8.32 1.26
N LEU A 54 -13.51 -9.45 1.39
CA LEU A 54 -12.98 -10.77 1.06
C LEU A 54 -13.48 -11.20 -0.33
N PRO A 55 -12.63 -11.79 -1.18
CA PRO A 55 -13.08 -12.32 -2.46
C PRO A 55 -13.88 -13.61 -2.27
N SER A 56 -14.92 -13.80 -3.08
CA SER A 56 -15.69 -15.03 -3.08
C SER A 56 -15.00 -16.16 -3.83
N VAL A 57 -15.27 -17.42 -3.45
CA VAL A 57 -14.78 -18.61 -4.16
C VAL A 57 -15.21 -18.58 -5.63
N SER A 58 -16.47 -18.24 -5.92
CA SER A 58 -16.97 -18.16 -7.29
C SER A 58 -16.25 -17.09 -8.13
N LEU A 59 -15.89 -15.94 -7.53
CA LEU A 59 -15.09 -14.92 -8.20
C LEU A 59 -13.73 -15.47 -8.61
N ILE A 60 -12.97 -16.03 -7.67
CA ILE A 60 -11.62 -16.56 -7.94
C ILE A 60 -11.67 -17.66 -9.01
N ASN A 61 -12.65 -18.55 -8.94
CA ASN A 61 -12.84 -19.61 -9.92
C ASN A 61 -13.19 -19.08 -11.31
N ALA A 62 -14.02 -18.04 -11.42
CA ALA A 62 -14.38 -17.42 -12.68
C ALA A 62 -13.16 -16.76 -13.36
N VAL A 63 -12.36 -16.03 -12.57
CA VAL A 63 -11.14 -15.39 -13.07
C VAL A 63 -10.13 -16.43 -13.52
N SER A 64 -9.85 -17.45 -12.68
CA SER A 64 -8.92 -18.52 -13.01
C SER A 64 -9.30 -19.24 -14.31
N ARG A 65 -10.60 -19.52 -14.51
CA ARG A 65 -11.09 -20.14 -15.74
C ARG A 65 -10.84 -19.25 -16.94
N LYS A 66 -11.23 -17.97 -16.88
CA LYS A 66 -11.06 -17.05 -18.02
C LYS A 66 -9.59 -16.83 -18.37
N GLN A 67 -8.70 -16.71 -17.38
CA GLN A 67 -7.26 -16.57 -17.63
C GLN A 67 -6.64 -17.80 -18.30
N LYS A 68 -7.14 -19.01 -18.02
CA LYS A 68 -6.67 -20.25 -18.66
C LYS A 68 -7.15 -20.40 -20.11
N THR A 69 -8.24 -19.72 -20.49
CA THR A 69 -8.89 -19.91 -21.79
C THR A 69 -8.75 -18.73 -22.75
N LEU A 70 -8.58 -17.50 -22.23
CA LEU A 70 -8.52 -16.30 -23.04
C LEU A 70 -7.06 -15.91 -23.30
N LEU A 71 -6.71 -15.72 -24.57
CA LEU A 71 -5.43 -15.13 -24.96
C LEU A 71 -5.57 -13.61 -24.96
N LEU A 72 -5.16 -12.99 -23.85
CA LEU A 72 -5.12 -11.52 -23.73
C LEU A 72 -3.78 -11.00 -24.27
N ALA A 73 -3.77 -10.62 -25.55
CA ALA A 73 -2.63 -9.94 -26.17
C ALA A 73 -2.43 -8.53 -25.58
N ASN A 74 -1.26 -7.93 -25.82
CA ASN A 74 -1.02 -6.55 -25.45
C ASN A 74 -2.09 -5.64 -26.11
N PRO A 75 -2.78 -4.76 -25.36
CA PRO A 75 -3.77 -3.83 -25.91
C PRO A 75 -3.24 -2.98 -27.07
N HIS A 76 -1.94 -2.71 -27.14
CA HIS A 76 -1.31 -1.92 -28.20
C HIS A 76 -0.91 -2.75 -29.44
N SER A 77 -1.04 -4.08 -29.40
CA SER A 77 -0.83 -4.94 -30.56
C SER A 77 -2.08 -4.96 -31.45
N THR A 78 -2.40 -3.82 -32.05
CA THR A 78 -3.57 -3.64 -32.94
C THR A 78 -3.23 -3.94 -34.39
N LEU A 79 -4.13 -4.64 -35.09
CA LEU A 79 -4.17 -4.63 -36.55
C LEU A 79 -5.09 -3.49 -37.01
N PRO A 80 -4.88 -2.89 -38.20
CA PRO A 80 -5.64 -1.71 -38.65
C PRO A 80 -7.17 -1.88 -38.76
N ALA A 81 -7.69 -3.11 -38.69
CA ALA A 81 -9.07 -3.43 -39.05
C ALA A 81 -9.98 -3.84 -37.87
N SER A 82 -9.46 -4.12 -36.68
CA SER A 82 -10.31 -4.50 -35.53
C SER A 82 -9.60 -4.41 -34.18
N ASN A 83 -10.40 -4.14 -33.15
CA ASN A 83 -9.96 -4.25 -31.76
C ASN A 83 -9.60 -5.71 -31.44
N ASN A 84 -8.51 -5.89 -30.68
CA ASN A 84 -8.20 -7.21 -30.15
C ASN A 84 -9.10 -7.55 -28.94
N LEU A 85 -9.12 -8.82 -28.55
CA LEU A 85 -9.95 -9.30 -27.45
C LEU A 85 -9.72 -8.52 -26.14
N THR A 86 -8.47 -8.14 -25.86
CA THR A 86 -8.13 -7.37 -24.66
C THR A 86 -8.79 -6.00 -24.67
N GLN A 87 -8.73 -5.27 -25.79
CA GLN A 87 -9.39 -3.97 -25.92
C GLN A 87 -10.91 -4.06 -25.78
N THR A 88 -11.54 -5.05 -26.42
CA THR A 88 -12.99 -5.29 -26.29
C THR A 88 -13.38 -5.58 -24.85
N LEU A 89 -12.65 -6.46 -24.17
CA LEU A 89 -12.88 -6.79 -22.76
C LEU A 89 -12.72 -5.57 -21.83
N VAL A 90 -11.69 -4.75 -22.06
CA VAL A 90 -11.47 -3.52 -21.29
C VAL A 90 -12.65 -2.56 -21.49
N GLN A 91 -13.11 -2.36 -22.73
CA GLN A 91 -14.24 -1.50 -23.02
C GLN A 91 -15.56 -2.01 -22.43
N GLU A 92 -15.84 -3.32 -22.54
CA GLU A 92 -16.99 -3.95 -21.88
C GLU A 92 -16.96 -3.73 -20.38
N THR A 93 -15.77 -3.79 -19.77
CA THR A 93 -15.61 -3.61 -18.32
C THR A 93 -15.83 -2.15 -17.92
N ARG A 94 -15.39 -1.17 -18.72
CA ARG A 94 -15.72 0.25 -18.51
C ARG A 94 -17.23 0.48 -18.53
N ASN A 95 -17.94 -0.12 -19.50
CA ASN A 95 -19.40 0.00 -19.58
C ASN A 95 -20.08 -0.58 -18.34
N LYS A 96 -19.64 -1.75 -17.86
CA LYS A 96 -20.15 -2.34 -16.59
C LYS A 96 -19.88 -1.46 -15.37
N VAL A 97 -18.74 -0.76 -15.33
CA VAL A 97 -18.47 0.22 -14.27
C VAL A 97 -19.44 1.39 -14.37
N LEU A 98 -19.67 1.97 -15.56
CA LEU A 98 -20.64 3.06 -15.75
C LEU A 98 -22.07 2.64 -15.36
N GLU A 99 -22.48 1.43 -15.71
CA GLU A 99 -23.78 0.86 -15.30
C GLU A 99 -23.91 0.72 -13.77
N LEU A 100 -22.82 0.41 -13.05
CA LEU A 100 -22.82 0.35 -11.58
C LEU A 100 -23.16 1.70 -10.94
N PHE A 101 -22.88 2.80 -11.64
CA PHE A 101 -23.17 4.17 -11.23
C PHE A 101 -24.41 4.77 -11.92
N ASN A 102 -25.21 3.94 -12.61
CA ASN A 102 -26.38 4.38 -13.37
C ASN A 102 -26.07 5.51 -14.37
N THR A 103 -24.95 5.39 -15.08
CA THR A 103 -24.51 6.38 -16.09
C THR A 103 -23.94 5.71 -17.34
N ASN A 104 -23.41 6.49 -18.28
CA ASN A 104 -22.93 6.03 -19.58
C ASN A 104 -21.70 6.80 -20.07
N SER A 105 -21.15 6.36 -21.21
CA SER A 105 -19.94 6.93 -21.80
C SER A 105 -20.16 8.25 -22.53
N GLU A 106 -21.39 8.76 -22.63
CA GLU A 106 -21.68 10.09 -23.17
C GLU A 106 -21.27 11.18 -22.18
N HIS A 107 -21.53 10.97 -20.88
CA HIS A 107 -21.30 11.97 -19.84
C HIS A 107 -20.06 11.69 -18.99
N PHE A 108 -19.65 10.43 -18.85
CA PHE A 108 -18.54 10.03 -17.98
C PHE A 108 -17.51 9.18 -18.71
N GLU A 109 -16.26 9.30 -18.27
CA GLU A 109 -15.15 8.46 -18.69
C GLU A 109 -14.60 7.66 -17.50
N VAL A 110 -14.20 6.41 -17.73
CA VAL A 110 -13.61 5.54 -16.70
C VAL A 110 -12.11 5.41 -16.96
N VAL A 111 -11.31 5.93 -16.03
CA VAL A 111 -9.85 5.78 -16.02
C VAL A 111 -9.48 4.75 -14.97
N PHE A 112 -8.90 3.62 -15.37
CA PHE A 112 -8.43 2.61 -14.42
C PHE A 112 -7.14 3.07 -13.74
N VAL A 113 -7.12 2.97 -12.41
CA VAL A 113 -5.99 3.36 -11.56
C VAL A 113 -5.69 2.25 -10.57
N ALA A 114 -4.57 2.31 -9.84
CA ALA A 114 -4.23 1.27 -8.86
C ALA A 114 -5.25 1.15 -7.72
N ASN A 115 -5.79 2.28 -7.26
CA ASN A 115 -6.78 2.39 -6.18
C ASN A 115 -7.30 3.85 -6.09
N ALA A 116 -8.23 4.13 -5.16
CA ALA A 116 -8.77 5.47 -4.94
C ALA A 116 -7.69 6.53 -4.66
N THR A 117 -6.62 6.20 -3.92
CA THR A 117 -5.50 7.11 -3.66
C THR A 117 -4.79 7.51 -4.95
N ALA A 118 -4.53 6.55 -5.85
CA ALA A 118 -3.94 6.84 -7.15
C ALA A 118 -4.85 7.73 -8.01
N GLY A 119 -6.17 7.51 -7.98
CA GLY A 119 -7.14 8.37 -8.65
C GLY A 119 -7.14 9.80 -8.11
N ALA A 120 -7.14 9.97 -6.77
CA ALA A 120 -7.08 11.29 -6.14
C ALA A 120 -5.76 12.00 -6.45
N LYS A 121 -4.64 11.28 -6.39
CA LYS A 121 -3.32 11.81 -6.75
C LYS A 121 -3.28 12.28 -8.21
N LEU A 122 -3.87 11.52 -9.15
CA LEU A 122 -3.94 11.92 -10.55
C LEU A 122 -4.68 13.25 -10.73
N VAL A 123 -5.79 13.45 -10.00
CA VAL A 123 -6.50 14.74 -9.97
C VAL A 123 -5.60 15.83 -9.40
N PHE A 124 -5.01 15.64 -8.23
CA PHE A 124 -4.14 16.67 -7.61
C PHE A 124 -2.91 17.02 -8.45
N ASP A 125 -2.24 16.03 -9.04
CA ASP A 125 -1.10 16.26 -9.94
C ASP A 125 -1.51 17.13 -11.13
N THR A 126 -2.72 16.92 -11.66
CA THR A 126 -3.26 17.69 -12.78
C THR A 126 -3.51 19.16 -12.39
N PHE A 127 -4.13 19.40 -11.24
CA PHE A 127 -4.37 20.77 -10.75
C PHE A 127 -3.06 21.48 -10.37
N ARG A 128 -2.10 20.77 -9.77
CA ARG A 128 -0.76 21.29 -9.48
C ARG A 128 -0.01 21.71 -10.75
N ASP A 129 -0.18 20.94 -11.83
CA ASP A 129 0.54 21.15 -13.08
C ASP A 129 0.00 22.37 -13.87
N MET A 130 -1.16 22.92 -13.51
CA MET A 130 -1.70 24.18 -14.07
C MET A 130 -0.78 25.35 -13.76
N GLU A 131 -0.73 26.35 -14.65
CA GLU A 131 0.21 27.48 -14.56
C GLU A 131 0.10 28.24 -13.23
N GLU A 132 -1.13 28.51 -12.79
CA GLU A 132 -1.40 29.26 -11.56
C GLU A 132 -1.57 28.38 -10.31
N GLY A 133 -1.42 27.05 -10.46
CA GLY A 133 -1.76 26.08 -9.42
C GLY A 133 -3.26 26.05 -9.11
N PHE A 134 -3.64 25.74 -7.87
CA PHE A 134 -5.03 25.62 -7.44
C PHE A 134 -5.19 25.90 -5.95
N ASP A 135 -6.42 26.22 -5.54
CA ASP A 135 -6.83 26.28 -4.13
C ASP A 135 -7.66 25.04 -3.76
N TYR A 136 -7.45 24.51 -2.55
CA TYR A 136 -8.00 23.23 -2.12
C TYR A 136 -8.84 23.31 -0.86
N PHE A 137 -10.09 22.90 -0.97
CA PHE A 137 -11.02 22.87 0.15
C PHE A 137 -11.41 21.42 0.42
N TYR A 138 -11.43 20.97 1.68
CA TYR A 138 -11.73 19.58 1.97
C TYR A 138 -12.44 19.36 3.30
N HIS A 139 -13.25 18.32 3.40
CA HIS A 139 -13.98 18.03 4.64
C HIS A 139 -13.11 17.29 5.67
N ARG A 140 -13.35 17.50 6.98
CA ARG A 140 -12.61 16.83 8.07
C ARG A 140 -12.67 15.29 8.05
N ASP A 141 -13.74 14.75 7.47
CA ASP A 141 -13.91 13.30 7.31
C ASP A 141 -13.10 12.72 6.14
N CYS A 142 -12.35 13.52 5.39
CA CYS A 142 -11.52 13.04 4.31
C CYS A 142 -10.52 11.95 4.76
N HIS A 143 -10.34 10.95 3.89
CA HIS A 143 -9.29 9.98 4.05
C HIS A 143 -7.92 10.68 3.92
N THR A 144 -6.88 10.17 4.60
CA THR A 144 -5.49 10.69 4.52
C THR A 144 -5.00 10.96 3.09
N SER A 145 -5.44 10.16 2.11
CA SER A 145 -5.13 10.35 0.69
C SER A 145 -5.64 11.66 0.09
N LEU A 146 -6.77 12.19 0.58
CA LEU A 146 -7.29 13.49 0.19
C LEU A 146 -6.62 14.61 0.99
N VAL A 147 -6.37 14.39 2.28
CA VAL A 147 -5.68 15.37 3.15
C VAL A 147 -4.32 15.77 2.57
N GLY A 148 -3.57 14.81 2.01
CA GLY A 148 -2.28 15.08 1.39
C GLY A 148 -2.32 16.04 0.19
N GLY A 149 -3.49 16.20 -0.48
CA GLY A 149 -3.65 17.15 -1.58
C GLY A 149 -3.42 18.61 -1.19
N ARG A 150 -3.61 18.94 0.09
CA ARG A 150 -3.38 20.29 0.63
C ARG A 150 -1.93 20.76 0.50
N GLU A 151 -0.97 19.83 0.50
CA GLU A 151 0.46 20.13 0.39
C GLU A 151 0.85 20.52 -1.05
N LEU A 152 -0.04 20.28 -2.02
CA LEU A 152 0.13 20.63 -3.43
C LEU A 152 -0.61 21.92 -3.81
N ALA A 153 -1.50 22.40 -2.94
CA ALA A 153 -2.35 23.55 -3.18
C ALA A 153 -1.69 24.85 -2.71
N HIS A 154 -2.05 25.96 -3.36
CA HIS A 154 -1.58 27.29 -2.98
C HIS A 154 -2.23 27.74 -1.65
N ARG A 155 -3.56 27.70 -1.57
CA ARG A 155 -4.32 27.84 -0.32
C ARG A 155 -5.09 26.57 -0.04
N HIS A 156 -5.31 26.28 1.24
CA HIS A 156 -6.18 25.20 1.63
C HIS A 156 -7.03 25.51 2.87
N TYR A 157 -8.19 24.88 2.95
CA TYR A 157 -9.09 24.98 4.10
C TYR A 157 -9.77 23.64 4.38
N CYS A 158 -9.82 23.26 5.66
CA CYS A 158 -10.50 22.05 6.11
C CYS A 158 -11.86 22.42 6.71
N PHE A 159 -12.95 22.05 6.05
CA PHE A 159 -14.31 22.23 6.55
C PHE A 159 -14.58 21.32 7.74
N ASP A 160 -15.22 21.88 8.75
CA ASP A 160 -15.70 21.11 9.89
C ASP A 160 -17.06 20.45 9.59
N ASP A 161 -17.95 21.10 8.85
CA ASP A 161 -19.27 20.55 8.55
C ASP A 161 -19.70 20.79 7.10
N VAL A 162 -20.74 20.08 6.70
CA VAL A 162 -21.41 20.17 5.41
C VAL A 162 -21.96 21.58 5.17
N ASP A 163 -22.49 22.24 6.19
CA ASP A 163 -23.01 23.61 6.08
C ASP A 163 -21.94 24.60 5.62
N GLU A 164 -20.67 24.38 5.98
CA GLU A 164 -19.56 25.23 5.50
C GLU A 164 -19.28 25.00 4.01
N ILE A 165 -19.44 23.78 3.52
CA ILE A 165 -19.32 23.45 2.09
C ILE A 165 -20.44 24.16 1.30
N GLU A 166 -21.69 24.11 1.79
CA GLU A 166 -22.82 24.79 1.16
C GLU A 166 -22.63 26.31 1.17
N GLN A 167 -22.21 26.87 2.31
CA GLN A 167 -21.91 28.30 2.42
C GLN A 167 -20.74 28.71 1.53
N TRP A 168 -19.72 27.87 1.40
CA TRP A 168 -18.61 28.10 0.47
C TRP A 168 -19.13 28.16 -0.97
N TRP A 169 -20.07 27.28 -1.35
CA TRP A 169 -20.68 27.33 -2.67
C TRP A 169 -21.43 28.65 -2.93
N VAL A 170 -22.19 29.13 -1.94
CA VAL A 170 -23.00 30.35 -2.02
C VAL A 170 -22.14 31.63 -1.99
N ARG A 171 -21.28 31.79 -0.97
CA ARG A 171 -20.55 33.04 -0.68
C ARG A 171 -19.51 33.38 -1.75
N TYR A 172 -18.83 32.37 -2.31
CA TYR A 172 -17.86 32.63 -3.36
C TYR A 172 -18.49 33.09 -4.67
N GLY A 173 -19.82 32.98 -4.80
CA GLY A 173 -20.56 33.52 -5.95
C GLY A 173 -20.81 35.03 -5.88
N SER A 174 -20.55 35.70 -4.76
CA SER A 174 -20.92 37.11 -4.56
C SER A 174 -19.80 38.08 -4.18
N ASP A 175 -18.73 37.69 -3.45
CA ASP A 175 -17.96 38.72 -2.70
C ASP A 175 -16.41 38.64 -2.67
N ASP A 176 -15.74 37.80 -3.47
CA ASP A 176 -14.25 37.68 -3.44
C ASP A 176 -13.55 38.18 -4.73
N GLU A 177 -14.13 39.13 -5.46
CA GLU A 177 -13.53 39.70 -6.69
C GLU A 177 -12.40 40.72 -6.44
N GLU A 178 -12.16 41.17 -5.19
CA GLU A 178 -11.28 42.34 -4.94
C GLU A 178 -9.89 42.06 -4.32
N ALA A 179 -9.52 40.82 -3.97
CA ALA A 179 -8.27 40.59 -3.20
C ALA A 179 -7.14 39.83 -3.92
N ASP A 180 -7.42 39.03 -4.96
CA ASP A 180 -6.39 38.24 -5.66
C ASP A 180 -6.45 38.54 -7.16
N ALA A 181 -5.36 39.09 -7.72
CA ALA A 181 -5.28 39.45 -9.14
C ALA A 181 -5.26 38.22 -10.08
N ILE A 182 -5.06 37.02 -9.52
CA ILE A 182 -4.93 35.76 -10.25
C ILE A 182 -6.10 34.85 -9.90
N ARG A 183 -6.92 34.53 -10.91
CA ARG A 183 -8.02 33.58 -10.79
C ARG A 183 -7.46 32.15 -10.83
N ARG A 184 -7.58 31.44 -9.70
CA ARG A 184 -7.12 30.04 -9.58
C ARG A 184 -8.31 29.08 -9.56
N PRO A 185 -8.18 27.90 -10.17
CA PRO A 185 -9.16 26.84 -10.01
C PRO A 185 -9.25 26.40 -8.55
N LYS A 186 -10.47 26.12 -8.12
CA LYS A 186 -10.82 25.70 -6.76
C LYS A 186 -11.30 24.25 -6.80
N LEU A 187 -10.62 23.39 -6.06
CA LEU A 187 -11.00 21.98 -5.92
C LEU A 187 -11.57 21.75 -4.53
N CYS A 188 -12.82 21.31 -4.45
CA CYS A 188 -13.45 20.87 -3.20
C CYS A 188 -13.48 19.34 -3.15
N ALA A 189 -13.03 18.73 -2.05
CA ALA A 189 -13.07 17.28 -1.89
C ALA A 189 -13.71 16.84 -0.56
N TYR A 190 -14.57 15.84 -0.64
CA TYR A 190 -15.18 15.24 0.54
C TYR A 190 -15.53 13.78 0.27
N PRO A 191 -15.63 12.92 1.30
CA PRO A 191 -16.03 11.55 1.10
C PRO A 191 -17.55 11.44 1.03
N ALA A 192 -18.08 10.54 0.19
CA ALA A 192 -19.49 10.16 0.24
C ALA A 192 -19.82 9.40 1.55
N GLN A 193 -18.83 8.72 2.13
CA GLN A 193 -18.93 8.06 3.43
C GLN A 193 -17.59 8.12 4.19
N SER A 194 -17.62 8.57 5.45
CA SER A 194 -16.45 8.54 6.33
C SER A 194 -15.98 7.11 6.56
N ASN A 195 -14.67 6.86 6.35
CA ASN A 195 -14.05 5.56 6.66
C ASN A 195 -13.95 5.34 8.19
N MET A 196 -14.14 6.38 9.00
CA MET A 196 -14.03 6.30 10.47
C MET A 196 -15.32 5.78 11.11
N ASN A 197 -16.42 6.50 10.92
CA ASN A 197 -17.67 6.26 11.65
C ASN A 197 -18.84 5.89 10.73
N GLY A 198 -18.64 5.87 9.41
CA GLY A 198 -19.69 5.57 8.44
C GLY A 198 -20.70 6.70 8.20
N ARG A 199 -20.49 7.91 8.73
CA ARG A 199 -21.31 9.09 8.37
C ARG A 199 -21.30 9.25 6.86
N ARG A 200 -22.48 9.42 6.25
CA ARG A 200 -22.63 9.73 4.83
C ARG A 200 -22.90 11.21 4.66
N LEU A 201 -22.16 11.84 3.76
CA LEU A 201 -22.34 13.25 3.44
C LEU A 201 -23.30 13.36 2.25
N PRO A 202 -24.16 14.41 2.20
CA PRO A 202 -25.07 14.59 1.08
C PRO A 202 -24.33 14.64 -0.27
N MET A 203 -24.84 13.89 -1.25
CA MET A 203 -24.27 13.91 -2.59
C MET A 203 -24.56 15.22 -3.34
N LYS A 204 -25.62 15.95 -2.97
CA LYS A 204 -26.08 17.18 -3.65
C LYS A 204 -25.22 18.42 -3.39
N LEU A 205 -24.14 18.31 -2.61
CA LEU A 205 -23.22 19.43 -2.34
C LEU A 205 -22.35 19.82 -3.56
N THR A 206 -22.56 19.14 -4.68
CA THR A 206 -21.72 19.16 -5.88
C THR A 206 -21.98 20.33 -6.81
N ARG A 207 -23.24 20.79 -6.93
CA ARG A 207 -23.61 21.91 -7.82
C ARG A 207 -25.04 22.38 -7.54
N ASP A 208 -25.21 23.65 -7.18
CA ASP A 208 -26.51 24.32 -7.28
C ASP A 208 -26.70 24.86 -8.72
N LYS A 209 -27.81 24.46 -9.35
CA LYS A 209 -28.22 24.91 -10.71
C LYS A 209 -28.41 26.43 -10.78
N SER A 210 -28.65 27.10 -9.64
CA SER A 210 -28.82 28.55 -9.57
C SER A 210 -27.53 29.36 -9.85
N VAL A 211 -26.37 28.71 -9.83
CA VAL A 211 -25.04 29.33 -9.98
C VAL A 211 -24.47 29.15 -11.41
N GLU A 212 -25.25 28.56 -12.33
CA GLU A 212 -24.85 28.38 -13.72
C GLU A 212 -24.71 29.72 -14.47
N GLY A 213 -23.49 29.99 -14.95
CA GLY A 213 -23.21 31.12 -15.85
C GLY A 213 -22.02 32.01 -15.47
N LYS A 214 -21.40 31.85 -14.28
CA LYS A 214 -20.32 32.76 -13.82
C LYS A 214 -19.04 32.15 -13.27
N ASP A 215 -18.93 30.82 -13.09
CA ASP A 215 -17.74 30.25 -12.47
C ASP A 215 -17.31 28.90 -13.07
N GLN A 216 -16.46 28.96 -14.12
CA GLN A 216 -15.88 27.79 -14.81
C GLN A 216 -14.70 27.15 -14.05
N GLU A 217 -14.43 27.57 -12.81
CA GLU A 217 -13.19 27.25 -12.11
C GLU A 217 -13.39 26.48 -10.80
N ARG A 218 -14.61 26.00 -10.51
CA ARG A 218 -14.88 25.18 -9.32
C ARG A 218 -15.13 23.73 -9.69
N PHE A 219 -14.44 22.83 -8.99
CA PHE A 219 -14.48 21.40 -9.25
C PHE A 219 -14.71 20.60 -7.97
N VAL A 220 -15.37 19.46 -8.10
CA VAL A 220 -15.63 18.55 -6.97
C VAL A 220 -14.98 17.18 -7.17
N LEU A 221 -14.18 16.76 -6.20
CA LEU A 221 -13.60 15.44 -6.06
C LEU A 221 -14.29 14.65 -4.93
N LEU A 222 -15.15 13.71 -5.30
CA LEU A 222 -15.89 12.87 -4.37
C LEU A 222 -15.16 11.53 -4.14
N ASP A 223 -14.69 11.28 -2.91
CA ASP A 223 -14.20 9.95 -2.54
C ASP A 223 -15.37 9.03 -2.20
N VAL A 224 -15.63 8.07 -3.08
CA VAL A 224 -16.75 7.13 -2.92
C VAL A 224 -16.31 5.78 -2.39
N ALA A 225 -15.01 5.56 -2.16
CA ALA A 225 -14.45 4.24 -1.92
C ALA A 225 -15.06 3.50 -0.71
N ALA A 226 -15.42 4.22 0.36
CA ALA A 226 -16.11 3.62 1.50
C ALA A 226 -17.62 3.47 1.27
N HIS A 227 -18.25 4.37 0.52
CA HIS A 227 -19.68 4.34 0.25
C HIS A 227 -20.06 3.15 -0.64
N VAL A 228 -19.36 3.00 -1.78
CA VAL A 228 -19.68 1.96 -2.78
C VAL A 228 -19.34 0.54 -2.32
N SER A 229 -18.69 0.39 -1.16
CA SER A 229 -18.49 -0.92 -0.52
C SER A 229 -19.82 -1.57 -0.12
N THR A 230 -20.86 -0.77 0.15
CA THR A 230 -22.14 -1.28 0.68
C THR A 230 -23.36 -0.62 0.06
N SER A 231 -23.22 0.46 -0.70
CA SER A 231 -24.37 1.20 -1.24
C SER A 231 -24.14 1.73 -2.65
N PRO A 232 -25.21 1.81 -3.47
CA PRO A 232 -25.11 2.32 -4.82
C PRO A 232 -24.90 3.84 -4.81
N ILE A 233 -24.45 4.35 -5.96
CA ILE A 233 -24.45 5.78 -6.30
C ILE A 233 -25.18 5.90 -7.64
N ASP A 234 -26.06 6.90 -7.74
CA ASP A 234 -26.81 7.19 -8.96
C ASP A 234 -26.30 8.49 -9.57
N LEU A 235 -25.73 8.40 -10.78
CA LEU A 235 -25.22 9.51 -11.57
C LEU A 235 -26.08 9.77 -12.83
N SER A 236 -27.36 9.38 -12.80
CA SER A 236 -28.28 9.66 -13.90
C SER A 236 -28.55 11.16 -14.10
N ASP A 237 -28.56 11.96 -13.02
CA ASP A 237 -28.54 13.43 -13.07
C ASP A 237 -27.10 13.94 -13.28
N ASN A 238 -26.67 13.96 -14.53
CA ASN A 238 -25.30 14.29 -14.92
C ASN A 238 -24.94 15.78 -14.70
N GLU A 239 -25.93 16.67 -14.60
CA GLU A 239 -25.72 18.11 -14.40
C GLU A 239 -25.30 18.44 -12.96
N THR A 240 -25.85 17.71 -11.98
CA THR A 240 -25.50 17.89 -10.57
C THR A 240 -24.44 16.91 -10.10
N ALA A 241 -23.97 16.00 -10.95
CA ALA A 241 -22.97 15.01 -10.57
C ALA A 241 -21.59 15.64 -10.28
N PRO A 242 -20.78 15.04 -9.38
CA PRO A 242 -19.41 15.47 -9.15
C PRO A 242 -18.55 15.40 -10.42
N ASP A 243 -17.53 16.25 -10.50
CA ASP A 243 -16.60 16.26 -11.63
C ASP A 243 -15.67 15.03 -11.62
N PHE A 244 -15.25 14.59 -10.44
CA PHE A 244 -14.35 13.47 -10.25
C PHE A 244 -14.85 12.54 -9.13
N LEU A 245 -14.86 11.23 -9.38
CA LEU A 245 -15.17 10.21 -8.37
C LEU A 245 -14.03 9.19 -8.27
N THR A 246 -13.50 8.97 -7.07
CA THR A 246 -12.42 8.00 -6.85
C THR A 246 -12.89 6.80 -6.06
N MET A 247 -12.48 5.59 -6.50
CA MET A 247 -12.88 4.34 -5.85
C MET A 247 -11.83 3.24 -5.92
N SER A 248 -12.01 2.24 -5.06
CA SER A 248 -11.21 1.02 -5.03
C SER A 248 -12.14 -0.19 -5.12
N PHE A 249 -12.02 -1.00 -6.17
CA PHE A 249 -12.90 -2.14 -6.39
C PHE A 249 -12.69 -3.28 -5.39
N TYR A 250 -11.48 -3.42 -4.83
CA TYR A 250 -11.23 -4.38 -3.76
C TYR A 250 -12.05 -4.09 -2.49
N LYS A 251 -12.48 -2.84 -2.25
CA LYS A 251 -13.37 -2.53 -1.12
C LYS A 251 -14.82 -3.00 -1.34
N ILE A 252 -15.20 -3.25 -2.59
CA ILE A 252 -16.53 -3.74 -2.98
C ILE A 252 -16.52 -5.26 -3.12
N PHE A 253 -15.50 -5.81 -3.80
CA PHE A 253 -15.48 -7.20 -4.25
C PHE A 253 -14.41 -8.07 -3.58
N GLY A 254 -13.51 -7.47 -2.78
CA GLY A 254 -12.35 -8.14 -2.18
C GLY A 254 -11.21 -8.49 -3.15
N PHE A 255 -11.48 -8.47 -4.45
CA PHE A 255 -10.53 -8.64 -5.55
C PHE A 255 -11.17 -8.10 -6.83
N PRO A 256 -10.44 -7.47 -7.76
CA PRO A 256 -8.98 -7.25 -7.79
C PRO A 256 -8.51 -5.98 -7.07
N ASN A 257 -7.18 -5.91 -6.86
CA ASN A 257 -6.49 -4.67 -6.49
C ASN A 257 -6.44 -3.72 -7.70
N LEU A 258 -7.57 -3.06 -7.94
CA LEU A 258 -7.79 -2.10 -9.01
C LEU A 258 -8.73 -1.01 -8.47
N GLY A 259 -8.56 0.21 -8.94
CA GLY A 259 -9.46 1.33 -8.70
C GLY A 259 -9.90 1.98 -10.00
N ALA A 260 -10.74 3.00 -9.86
CA ALA A 260 -11.11 3.87 -10.97
C ALA A 260 -11.20 5.32 -10.52
N LEU A 261 -10.88 6.20 -11.46
CA LEU A 261 -11.27 7.60 -11.47
C LEU A 261 -12.37 7.74 -12.53
N LEU A 262 -13.59 8.04 -12.08
CA LEU A 262 -14.68 8.44 -12.98
C LEU A 262 -14.58 9.95 -13.19
N ILE A 263 -14.51 10.36 -14.45
CA ILE A 263 -14.35 11.77 -14.85
C ILE A 263 -15.62 12.19 -15.58
N ARG A 264 -16.28 13.24 -15.12
CA ARG A 264 -17.34 13.91 -15.87
C ARG A 264 -16.71 14.61 -17.07
N LYS A 265 -17.15 14.29 -18.29
CA LYS A 265 -16.48 14.75 -19.53
C LYS A 265 -16.42 16.28 -19.65
N ALA A 266 -17.41 16.99 -19.11
CA ALA A 266 -17.39 18.46 -19.03
C ALA A 266 -16.17 19.03 -18.25
N ALA A 267 -15.66 18.29 -17.27
CA ALA A 267 -14.46 18.63 -16.52
C ALA A 267 -13.18 18.02 -17.11
N GLY A 268 -13.25 17.30 -18.23
CA GLY A 268 -12.10 16.61 -18.83
C GLY A 268 -10.96 17.53 -19.27
N HIS A 269 -11.27 18.78 -19.62
CA HIS A 269 -10.30 19.77 -20.08
C HIS A 269 -9.20 20.06 -19.04
N VAL A 270 -9.45 19.83 -17.74
CA VAL A 270 -8.43 20.06 -16.69
C VAL A 270 -7.18 19.20 -16.91
N PHE A 271 -7.34 18.03 -17.54
CA PHE A 271 -6.27 17.06 -17.77
C PHE A 271 -5.37 17.40 -18.97
N GLU A 272 -5.74 18.39 -19.80
CA GLU A 272 -4.95 18.78 -20.98
C GLU A 272 -3.57 19.31 -20.61
N ASN A 273 -3.44 19.94 -19.44
CA ASN A 273 -2.20 20.54 -18.94
C ASN A 273 -1.33 19.58 -18.12
N ARG A 274 -1.70 18.30 -18.02
CA ARG A 274 -0.91 17.30 -17.31
C ARG A 274 0.50 17.23 -17.91
N ARG A 275 1.53 17.48 -17.09
CA ARG A 275 2.93 17.56 -17.57
C ARG A 275 3.50 16.16 -17.81
N TYR A 276 3.32 15.27 -16.85
CA TYR A 276 3.81 13.89 -16.94
C TYR A 276 3.07 13.09 -18.01
N PHE A 277 3.79 12.20 -18.70
CA PHE A 277 3.24 11.18 -19.59
C PHE A 277 4.06 9.89 -19.49
N GLY A 278 3.38 8.75 -19.52
CA GLY A 278 3.99 7.42 -19.63
C GLY A 278 3.75 6.78 -20.99
N GLY A 279 4.40 5.64 -21.25
CA GLY A 279 4.12 4.84 -22.44
C GLY A 279 2.63 4.50 -22.55
N GLY A 280 2.08 4.37 -23.76
CA GLY A 280 0.64 4.11 -23.95
C GLY A 280 -0.25 5.36 -24.01
N THR A 281 0.21 6.49 -23.45
CA THR A 281 -0.51 7.80 -23.45
C THR A 281 -0.11 8.75 -24.57
N THR A 282 0.94 8.42 -25.31
CA THR A 282 1.51 9.25 -26.38
C THR A 282 1.37 8.59 -27.75
N ASP A 283 1.13 9.40 -28.77
CA ASP A 283 1.13 8.98 -30.18
C ASP A 283 2.53 9.14 -30.81
N MET A 284 3.25 10.21 -30.49
CA MET A 284 4.57 10.50 -31.06
C MET A 284 5.42 11.29 -30.06
N ILE A 285 6.72 11.02 -30.02
CA ILE A 285 7.68 11.73 -29.17
C ILE A 285 8.94 12.05 -29.98
N THR A 286 9.41 13.29 -29.89
CA THR A 286 10.74 13.71 -30.33
C THR A 286 11.60 14.04 -29.11
N CYS A 287 12.87 13.64 -29.12
CA CYS A 287 13.73 13.71 -27.91
C CYS A 287 14.95 14.63 -28.03
N LYS A 288 15.34 15.03 -29.24
CA LYS A 288 16.65 15.67 -29.49
C LYS A 288 16.51 17.16 -29.79
N GLU A 289 16.37 17.50 -31.06
CA GLU A 289 16.51 18.88 -31.54
C GLU A 289 15.37 19.77 -31.06
N GLU A 290 14.13 19.28 -31.17
CA GLU A 290 12.93 19.93 -30.63
C GLU A 290 12.14 18.89 -29.82
N PRO A 291 12.36 18.81 -28.50
CA PRO A 291 11.62 17.90 -27.64
C PRO A 291 10.12 18.24 -27.68
N TRP A 292 9.31 17.29 -28.12
CA TRP A 292 7.87 17.45 -28.28
C TRP A 292 7.16 16.12 -28.09
N VAL A 293 5.90 16.19 -27.63
CA VAL A 293 5.05 15.04 -27.38
C VAL A 293 3.66 15.29 -27.96
N ALA A 294 3.21 14.41 -28.85
CA ALA A 294 1.79 14.26 -29.16
C ALA A 294 1.18 13.27 -28.17
N ARG A 295 0.23 13.75 -27.38
CA ARG A 295 -0.59 12.92 -26.49
C ARG A 295 -1.81 12.40 -27.23
N LYS A 296 -2.28 11.22 -26.83
CA LYS A 296 -3.56 10.68 -27.29
C LYS A 296 -4.70 11.60 -26.89
N LYS A 297 -5.68 11.73 -27.77
CA LYS A 297 -6.82 12.65 -27.59
C LYS A 297 -7.90 12.13 -26.64
N SER A 298 -8.03 10.80 -26.51
CA SER A 298 -9.00 10.22 -25.58
C SER A 298 -8.54 10.40 -24.13
N LEU A 299 -9.45 10.82 -23.24
CA LEU A 299 -9.16 11.02 -21.82
C LEU A 299 -8.58 9.76 -21.16
N CYS A 300 -9.22 8.60 -21.33
CA CYS A 300 -8.74 7.37 -20.70
C CYS A 300 -7.38 6.94 -21.25
N GLU A 301 -7.16 7.06 -22.55
CA GLU A 301 -5.88 6.68 -23.14
C GLU A 301 -4.76 7.66 -22.79
N GLY A 302 -5.07 8.95 -22.59
CA GLY A 302 -4.10 9.97 -22.18
C GLY A 302 -3.72 9.92 -20.69
N LEU A 303 -4.48 9.18 -19.88
CA LEU A 303 -4.33 9.14 -18.41
C LEU A 303 -3.90 7.79 -17.86
N GLU A 304 -4.11 6.69 -18.59
CA GLU A 304 -3.65 5.35 -18.20
C GLU A 304 -2.18 5.14 -18.62
N ASP A 305 -1.25 5.63 -17.80
CA ASP A 305 0.19 5.43 -18.04
C ASP A 305 0.57 3.94 -18.03
N GLY A 306 1.31 3.54 -19.05
CA GLY A 306 1.79 2.17 -19.26
C GLY A 306 0.80 1.30 -20.04
N SER A 307 1.08 0.01 -20.09
CA SER A 307 0.10 -0.97 -20.55
C SER A 307 -0.91 -1.21 -19.43
N GLY A 308 -2.20 -0.96 -19.71
CA GLY A 308 -3.28 -1.13 -18.73
C GLY A 308 -3.32 -2.53 -18.12
N ALA A 309 -3.75 -2.62 -16.85
CA ALA A 309 -3.78 -3.83 -16.04
C ALA A 309 -4.86 -4.83 -16.50
N SER A 310 -4.72 -5.36 -17.71
CA SER A 310 -5.74 -6.11 -18.44
C SER A 310 -6.26 -7.34 -17.69
N HIS A 311 -5.39 -8.04 -16.94
CA HIS A 311 -5.78 -9.18 -16.10
C HIS A 311 -6.60 -8.74 -14.88
N SER A 312 -6.29 -7.59 -14.28
CA SER A 312 -7.09 -7.01 -13.20
C SER A 312 -8.42 -6.50 -13.75
N ILE A 313 -8.45 -5.92 -14.95
CA ILE A 313 -9.69 -5.48 -15.58
C ILE A 313 -10.57 -6.69 -15.93
N LEU A 314 -10.01 -7.80 -16.41
CA LEU A 314 -10.72 -9.08 -16.55
C LEU A 314 -11.33 -9.53 -15.22
N ALA A 315 -10.56 -9.45 -14.13
CA ALA A 315 -11.03 -9.83 -12.81
C ALA A 315 -12.18 -8.96 -12.33
N LEU A 316 -12.12 -7.65 -12.58
CA LEU A 316 -13.20 -6.72 -12.28
C LEU A 316 -14.47 -7.07 -13.07
N ASN A 317 -14.34 -7.42 -14.35
CA ASN A 317 -15.46 -7.85 -15.18
C ASN A 317 -16.21 -9.04 -14.54
N CYS A 318 -15.45 -10.05 -14.08
CA CYS A 318 -16.00 -11.19 -13.35
C CYS A 318 -16.59 -10.80 -11.99
N ALA A 319 -15.95 -9.87 -11.28
CA ALA A 319 -16.36 -9.42 -9.94
C ALA A 319 -17.74 -8.76 -9.97
N ILE A 320 -17.98 -7.86 -10.92
CA ILE A 320 -19.27 -7.18 -11.09
C ILE A 320 -20.40 -8.20 -11.32
N ASP A 321 -20.20 -9.15 -12.24
CA ASP A 321 -21.20 -10.17 -12.57
C ASP A 321 -21.51 -11.07 -11.37
N MET A 322 -20.45 -11.55 -10.69
CA MET A 322 -20.62 -12.47 -9.58
C MET A 322 -21.26 -11.79 -8.36
N HIS A 323 -20.88 -10.54 -8.09
CA HIS A 323 -21.48 -9.75 -7.02
C HIS A 323 -22.99 -9.53 -7.28
N LYS A 324 -23.37 -9.12 -8.49
CA LYS A 324 -24.77 -8.94 -8.89
C LYS A 324 -25.54 -10.26 -8.78
N LYS A 325 -24.96 -11.38 -9.20
CA LYS A 325 -25.57 -12.71 -9.09
C LYS A 325 -25.78 -13.17 -7.65
N MET A 326 -24.81 -12.94 -6.76
CA MET A 326 -24.87 -13.39 -5.36
C MET A 326 -25.82 -12.53 -4.52
N PHE A 327 -25.78 -11.21 -4.69
CA PHE A 327 -26.42 -10.28 -3.76
C PHE A 327 -27.60 -9.51 -4.36
N GLY A 328 -27.80 -9.56 -5.68
CA GLY A 328 -28.89 -8.88 -6.39
C GLY A 328 -28.66 -7.39 -6.65
N GLY A 329 -27.57 -6.80 -6.14
CA GLY A 329 -27.25 -5.37 -6.29
C GLY A 329 -26.76 -4.75 -4.98
N LEU A 330 -26.24 -3.52 -5.04
CA LEU A 330 -25.76 -2.80 -3.86
C LEU A 330 -26.91 -2.28 -2.99
N GLU A 331 -28.13 -2.13 -3.54
CA GLU A 331 -29.32 -1.72 -2.81
C GLU A 331 -29.67 -2.73 -1.70
N GLN A 332 -29.63 -4.02 -2.03
CA GLN A 332 -29.91 -5.09 -1.07
C GLN A 332 -28.79 -5.24 -0.04
N VAL A 333 -27.54 -5.04 -0.45
CA VAL A 333 -26.39 -4.96 0.46
C VAL A 333 -26.55 -3.79 1.44
N SER A 334 -26.94 -2.61 0.95
CA SER A 334 -27.13 -1.40 1.73
C SER A 334 -28.16 -1.60 2.83
N LYS A 335 -29.33 -2.13 2.48
CA LYS A 335 -30.40 -2.42 3.44
C LYS A 335 -29.95 -3.44 4.49
N HIS A 336 -29.30 -4.54 4.08
CA HIS A 336 -28.82 -5.57 5.00
C HIS A 336 -27.76 -5.05 5.98
N THR A 337 -26.77 -4.32 5.46
CA THR A 337 -25.68 -3.78 6.27
C THR A 337 -26.14 -2.67 7.20
N SER A 338 -27.07 -1.82 6.78
CA SER A 338 -27.69 -0.79 7.64
C SER A 338 -28.45 -1.44 8.80
N TRP A 339 -29.24 -2.49 8.53
CA TRP A 339 -29.92 -3.24 9.58
C TRP A 339 -28.95 -3.88 10.58
N LEU A 340 -27.90 -4.55 10.09
CA LEU A 340 -26.87 -5.13 10.94
C LEU A 340 -26.21 -4.04 11.81
N ALA A 341 -25.81 -2.92 11.21
CA ALA A 341 -25.16 -1.84 11.95
C ALA A 341 -26.08 -1.24 13.03
N GLY A 342 -27.35 -0.98 12.71
CA GLY A 342 -28.33 -0.49 13.69
C GLY A 342 -28.54 -1.43 14.86
N ARG A 343 -28.69 -2.73 14.59
CA ARG A 343 -28.83 -3.72 15.67
C ARG A 343 -27.58 -3.85 16.52
N LEU A 344 -26.39 -3.79 15.92
CA LEU A 344 -25.15 -3.81 16.66
C LEU A 344 -25.05 -2.56 17.55
N TYR A 345 -25.36 -1.39 17.00
CA TYR A 345 -25.37 -0.13 17.73
C TYR A 345 -26.29 -0.17 18.95
N ASP A 346 -27.56 -0.57 18.79
CA ASP A 346 -28.55 -0.61 19.88
C ASP A 346 -28.09 -1.53 21.03
N GLU A 347 -27.56 -2.70 20.67
CA GLU A 347 -27.06 -3.68 21.63
C GLU A 347 -25.80 -3.15 22.35
N LEU A 348 -24.89 -2.46 21.65
CA LEU A 348 -23.69 -1.88 22.25
C LEU A 348 -24.02 -0.72 23.20
N VAL A 349 -24.98 0.14 22.83
CA VAL A 349 -25.45 1.26 23.65
C VAL A 349 -26.16 0.77 24.91
N ALA A 350 -26.90 -0.34 24.83
CA ALA A 350 -27.58 -0.93 25.97
C ALA A 350 -26.64 -1.57 27.01
N MET A 351 -25.38 -1.86 26.64
CA MET A 351 -24.43 -2.52 27.56
C MET A 351 -24.00 -1.60 28.69
N LYS A 352 -24.25 -2.06 29.93
CA LYS A 352 -23.85 -1.38 31.16
C LYS A 352 -23.07 -2.32 32.07
N HIS A 353 -22.09 -1.77 32.77
CA HIS A 353 -21.44 -2.41 33.92
C HIS A 353 -22.43 -2.55 35.07
N THR A 354 -22.09 -3.37 36.06
CA THR A 354 -22.92 -3.57 37.28
C THR A 354 -23.16 -2.27 38.06
N ASN A 355 -22.29 -1.28 37.91
CA ASN A 355 -22.43 0.07 38.48
C ASN A 355 -23.27 1.02 37.61
N GLY A 356 -23.93 0.52 36.56
CA GLY A 356 -24.81 1.28 35.67
C GLY A 356 -24.09 2.12 34.60
N ARG A 357 -22.75 2.22 34.61
CA ARG A 357 -21.98 2.97 33.60
C ARG A 357 -21.98 2.24 32.26
N PRO A 358 -22.01 2.95 31.12
CA PRO A 358 -21.96 2.32 29.80
C PRO A 358 -20.61 1.63 29.54
N VAL A 359 -20.65 0.49 28.87
CA VAL A 359 -19.46 -0.27 28.46
C VAL A 359 -18.83 0.34 27.20
N CYS A 360 -19.65 0.81 26.26
CA CYS A 360 -19.20 1.37 24.99
C CYS A 360 -19.45 2.87 24.92
N VAL A 361 -18.49 3.60 24.36
CA VAL A 361 -18.62 5.02 24.00
C VAL A 361 -18.69 5.08 22.48
N MET A 362 -19.86 5.42 21.95
CA MET A 362 -20.13 5.40 20.51
C MET A 362 -19.67 6.69 19.83
N TYR A 363 -19.07 6.56 18.65
CA TYR A 363 -18.70 7.67 17.77
C TYR A 363 -19.63 7.65 16.55
N ARG A 364 -20.75 8.35 16.69
CA ARG A 364 -21.74 8.58 15.63
C ARG A 364 -21.98 10.06 15.57
N ASP A 365 -22.13 10.60 14.36
CA ASP A 365 -22.52 11.98 14.18
C ASP A 365 -23.96 12.23 14.70
N ALA A 366 -24.23 13.44 15.18
CA ALA A 366 -25.55 13.80 15.65
C ALA A 366 -26.60 13.82 14.51
N ALA A 367 -26.16 14.17 13.29
CA ALA A 367 -27.01 14.25 12.10
C ALA A 367 -27.22 12.91 11.38
N SER A 368 -26.52 11.84 11.80
CA SER A 368 -26.57 10.52 11.13
C SER A 368 -27.23 9.47 12.00
N THR A 369 -28.09 8.60 11.46
CA THR A 369 -28.73 7.50 12.23
C THR A 369 -28.68 6.17 11.51
N TYR A 370 -28.44 5.07 12.23
CA TYR A 370 -28.40 3.73 11.64
C TYR A 370 -29.77 3.22 11.14
N SER A 371 -30.85 3.94 11.45
CA SER A 371 -32.18 3.72 10.86
C SER A 371 -32.33 4.32 9.46
N ASP A 372 -31.38 5.16 9.03
CA ASP A 372 -31.40 5.82 7.73
C ASP A 372 -30.10 5.51 6.96
N ALA A 373 -30.23 4.67 5.93
CA ALA A 373 -29.11 4.31 5.09
C ALA A 373 -28.57 5.51 4.28
N ALA A 374 -29.32 6.59 4.08
CA ALA A 374 -28.81 7.76 3.36
C ALA A 374 -27.77 8.54 4.17
N SER A 375 -27.96 8.65 5.50
CA SER A 375 -27.06 9.41 6.40
C SER A 375 -25.99 8.57 7.10
N GLN A 376 -26.14 7.24 7.16
CA GLN A 376 -25.25 6.35 7.91
C GLN A 376 -25.02 5.01 7.19
N GLY A 377 -23.74 4.63 7.03
CA GLY A 377 -23.32 3.34 6.48
C GLY A 377 -23.11 2.25 7.54
N GLY A 378 -22.65 1.08 7.09
CA GLY A 378 -22.48 -0.12 7.92
C GLY A 378 -21.34 -0.10 8.95
N ILE A 379 -20.71 1.05 9.23
CA ILE A 379 -19.57 1.18 10.15
C ILE A 379 -20.07 1.60 11.53
N VAL A 380 -19.63 0.88 12.57
CA VAL A 380 -19.91 1.21 13.98
C VAL A 380 -18.60 1.48 14.71
N ALA A 381 -18.34 2.75 15.00
CA ALA A 381 -17.14 3.18 15.70
C ALA A 381 -17.42 3.37 17.19
N PHE A 382 -16.57 2.81 18.05
CA PHE A 382 -16.71 2.94 19.50
C PHE A 382 -15.40 2.68 20.24
N ASN A 383 -15.31 3.17 21.47
CA ASN A 383 -14.31 2.78 22.45
C ASN A 383 -14.94 1.93 23.55
N VAL A 384 -14.14 1.10 24.23
CA VAL A 384 -14.59 0.27 25.35
C VAL A 384 -14.07 0.84 26.66
N ARG A 385 -14.94 0.93 27.66
CA ARG A 385 -14.69 1.53 28.97
C ARG A 385 -14.72 0.45 30.07
N ALA A 386 -13.82 0.55 31.03
CA ALA A 386 -13.78 -0.24 32.24
C ALA A 386 -14.80 0.27 33.29
N PRO A 387 -15.13 -0.53 34.32
CA PRO A 387 -16.09 -0.13 35.36
C PRO A 387 -15.69 1.14 36.13
N ASP A 388 -14.39 1.32 36.36
CA ASP A 388 -13.79 2.50 37.01
C ASP A 388 -13.93 3.78 36.18
N GLY A 389 -14.26 3.64 34.89
CA GLY A 389 -14.46 4.71 33.95
C GLY A 389 -13.26 4.98 33.04
N ASN A 390 -12.19 4.21 33.13
CA ASN A 390 -11.04 4.29 32.24
C ASN A 390 -11.32 3.59 30.91
N TYR A 391 -10.58 3.94 29.87
CA TYR A 391 -10.69 3.29 28.56
C TYR A 391 -9.73 2.11 28.46
N PHE A 392 -10.17 1.02 27.84
CA PHE A 392 -9.27 -0.07 27.48
C PHE A 392 -8.41 0.32 26.27
N ASP A 393 -7.17 -0.15 26.24
CA ASP A 393 -6.30 0.00 25.07
C ASP A 393 -6.92 -0.71 23.85
N THR A 394 -6.87 -0.05 22.68
CA THR A 394 -7.45 -0.61 21.45
C THR A 394 -6.82 -1.94 21.05
N ALA A 395 -5.53 -2.14 21.31
CA ALA A 395 -4.84 -3.40 21.03
C ALA A 395 -5.32 -4.51 21.97
N LEU A 396 -5.58 -4.20 23.24
CA LEU A 396 -6.17 -5.17 24.18
C LEU A 396 -7.56 -5.61 23.70
N VAL A 397 -8.42 -4.66 23.33
CA VAL A 397 -9.77 -4.98 22.81
C VAL A 397 -9.67 -5.81 21.54
N GLY A 398 -8.78 -5.45 20.61
CA GLY A 398 -8.53 -6.20 19.37
C GLY A 398 -8.04 -7.63 19.64
N ASN A 399 -7.08 -7.81 20.55
CA ASN A 399 -6.54 -9.12 20.91
C ASN A 399 -7.60 -10.01 21.58
N GLU A 400 -8.41 -9.45 22.48
CA GLU A 400 -9.52 -10.18 23.13
C GLU A 400 -10.62 -10.57 22.14
N ALA A 401 -10.89 -9.72 21.14
CA ALA A 401 -11.81 -10.06 20.05
C ALA A 401 -11.24 -11.19 19.18
N MET A 402 -9.96 -11.10 18.80
CA MET A 402 -9.27 -12.10 17.99
C MET A 402 -9.16 -13.46 18.70
N ALA A 403 -8.87 -13.49 20.00
CA ALA A 403 -8.89 -14.71 20.82
C ALA A 403 -10.26 -15.41 20.84
N ARG A 404 -11.32 -14.70 20.43
CA ARG A 404 -12.67 -15.21 20.25
C ARG A 404 -13.03 -15.35 18.78
N ASN A 405 -12.11 -15.38 17.82
CA ASN A 405 -12.38 -15.44 16.38
C ASN A 405 -13.30 -14.31 15.89
N ILE A 406 -13.13 -13.11 16.44
CA ILE A 406 -13.82 -11.90 16.00
C ILE A 406 -12.76 -10.94 15.48
N HIS A 407 -12.74 -10.73 14.16
CA HIS A 407 -11.84 -9.78 13.52
C HIS A 407 -12.53 -8.44 13.48
N VAL A 408 -11.96 -7.44 14.16
CA VAL A 408 -12.41 -6.06 14.16
C VAL A 408 -11.24 -5.18 13.75
N ARG A 409 -11.54 -4.04 13.12
CA ARG A 409 -10.55 -3.00 12.94
C ARG A 409 -10.30 -2.29 14.28
N ALA A 410 -9.05 -2.31 14.74
CA ALA A 410 -8.64 -1.67 16.00
C ALA A 410 -7.48 -0.69 15.76
N GLY A 411 -7.43 0.39 16.54
CA GLY A 411 -6.36 1.39 16.49
C GLY A 411 -6.72 2.67 15.72
N SER A 412 -5.70 3.35 15.22
CA SER A 412 -5.86 4.61 14.48
C SER A 412 -6.52 4.41 13.13
N MET A 413 -7.50 5.24 12.81
CA MET A 413 -8.23 5.26 11.54
C MET A 413 -7.59 6.26 10.56
N CYS A 414 -7.98 6.16 9.29
CA CYS A 414 -7.39 6.93 8.21
C CYS A 414 -8.08 8.30 7.97
N ASN A 415 -8.80 8.83 8.97
CA ASN A 415 -9.52 10.11 8.91
C ASN A 415 -9.02 10.98 10.09
N PRO A 416 -7.86 11.63 9.97
CA PRO A 416 -7.16 12.21 11.12
C PRO A 416 -7.95 13.34 11.80
N ALA A 417 -8.51 14.27 11.02
CA ALA A 417 -9.31 15.37 11.55
C ALA A 417 -10.65 14.87 12.11
N GLY A 418 -11.35 13.97 11.40
CA GLY A 418 -12.55 13.31 11.92
C GLY A 418 -12.31 12.56 13.25
N MET A 419 -11.17 11.89 13.39
CA MET A 419 -10.78 11.24 14.66
C MET A 419 -10.50 12.25 15.77
N ALA A 420 -9.71 13.28 15.49
CA ALA A 420 -9.39 14.32 16.46
C ALA A 420 -10.68 14.99 16.96
N HIS A 421 -11.57 15.34 16.04
CA HIS A 421 -12.90 15.89 16.34
C HIS A 421 -13.72 14.93 17.21
N GLY A 422 -13.86 13.66 16.82
CA GLY A 422 -14.62 12.66 17.58
C GLY A 422 -14.07 12.43 18.99
N LEU A 423 -12.77 12.61 19.20
CA LEU A 423 -12.12 12.49 20.50
C LEU A 423 -12.18 13.79 21.33
N GLY A 424 -12.52 14.93 20.70
CA GLY A 424 -12.47 16.25 21.30
C GLY A 424 -11.04 16.74 21.52
N LEU A 425 -10.14 16.46 20.57
CA LEU A 425 -8.75 16.89 20.57
C LEU A 425 -8.56 18.03 19.57
N SER A 426 -7.90 19.11 20.00
CA SER A 426 -7.42 20.16 19.11
C SER A 426 -6.10 19.77 18.44
N ASP A 427 -5.76 20.45 17.34
CA ASP A 427 -4.53 20.20 16.59
C ASP A 427 -3.27 20.38 17.45
N GLY A 428 -3.25 21.39 18.31
CA GLY A 428 -2.14 21.62 19.25
C GLY A 428 -1.98 20.50 20.29
N GLU A 429 -3.05 19.77 20.58
CA GLU A 429 -3.02 18.62 21.49
C GLU A 429 -2.56 17.37 20.76
N VAL A 430 -3.05 17.16 19.54
CA VAL A 430 -2.58 16.11 18.66
C VAL A 430 -1.06 16.21 18.43
N ARG A 431 -0.55 17.43 18.19
CA ARG A 431 0.88 17.67 18.02
C ARG A 431 1.68 17.39 19.30
N ARG A 432 1.21 17.89 20.45
CA ARG A 432 1.86 17.60 21.75
C ARG A 432 1.90 16.11 22.06
N ILE A 433 0.82 15.38 21.76
CA ILE A 433 0.74 13.93 21.91
C ILE A 433 1.84 13.24 21.07
N TYR A 434 2.02 13.68 19.82
CA TYR A 434 3.06 13.17 18.94
C TYR A 434 4.46 13.50 19.47
N ASP A 435 4.70 14.73 19.92
CA ASP A 435 5.99 15.18 20.46
C ASP A 435 6.38 14.40 21.73
N MET A 436 5.40 13.88 22.47
CA MET A 436 5.59 12.96 23.60
C MET A 436 5.86 11.50 23.19
N GLY A 437 6.03 11.22 21.89
CA GLY A 437 6.26 9.87 21.36
C GLY A 437 5.01 8.97 21.36
N MET A 438 3.83 9.54 21.58
CA MET A 438 2.58 8.78 21.63
C MET A 438 1.80 8.88 20.31
N ARG A 439 1.14 7.79 19.92
CA ARG A 439 0.15 7.82 18.84
C ARG A 439 -1.20 8.28 19.38
N LEU A 440 -1.99 8.95 18.54
CA LEU A 440 -3.33 9.50 18.85
C LEU A 440 -4.25 8.49 19.56
N ALA A 441 -4.25 7.24 19.12
CA ALA A 441 -5.02 6.14 19.71
C ALA A 441 -4.62 5.80 21.16
N ARG A 442 -3.35 6.00 21.54
CA ARG A 442 -2.86 5.74 22.91
C ARG A 442 -3.07 6.93 23.84
N ALA A 443 -2.92 8.15 23.36
CA ALA A 443 -3.00 9.34 24.21
C ALA A 443 -4.43 9.79 24.56
N ALA A 444 -5.41 9.49 23.71
CA ALA A 444 -6.83 9.72 24.02
C ALA A 444 -7.27 8.98 25.30
N ASN A 445 -6.67 7.81 25.55
CA ASN A 445 -6.94 7.00 26.75
C ASN A 445 -6.40 7.61 28.04
N GLN A 446 -5.29 8.36 27.99
CA GLN A 446 -4.64 8.92 29.18
C GLN A 446 -5.23 10.27 29.60
N ARG A 447 -5.67 11.10 28.65
CA ARG A 447 -6.13 12.46 28.97
C ARG A 447 -7.42 12.53 29.77
N ARG A 448 -8.39 11.65 29.50
CA ARG A 448 -9.67 11.63 30.25
C ARG A 448 -9.58 10.89 31.59
N GLN A 449 -8.41 10.33 31.93
CA GLN A 449 -8.11 9.80 33.27
C GLN A 449 -7.77 10.93 34.25
N ALA A 450 -7.26 12.05 33.75
CA ALA A 450 -7.13 13.28 34.50
C ALA A 450 -8.47 14.05 34.47
N SER A 451 -8.97 14.45 35.64
CA SER A 451 -10.08 15.42 35.75
C SER A 451 -9.81 16.60 34.83
N SER A 452 -10.87 17.20 34.25
CA SER A 452 -10.84 18.17 33.15
C SER A 452 -9.95 19.44 33.32
N ASN A 453 -9.22 19.59 34.42
CA ASN A 453 -8.40 20.76 34.76
C ASN A 453 -6.96 20.45 35.27
N ALA A 454 -6.43 19.22 35.18
CA ALA A 454 -5.06 18.96 35.65
C ALA A 454 -3.99 19.22 34.57
N PRO A 455 -2.88 19.95 34.87
CA PRO A 455 -1.77 20.12 33.93
C PRO A 455 -1.06 18.78 33.67
N LEU A 456 -0.74 18.52 32.39
CA LEU A 456 -0.15 17.26 31.90
C LEU A 456 1.19 16.87 32.56
N GLU A 457 1.85 17.79 33.25
CA GLU A 457 3.14 17.56 33.93
C GLU A 457 3.04 16.66 35.17
N GLN A 458 1.83 16.43 35.72
CA GLN A 458 1.64 15.56 36.91
C GLN A 458 1.43 14.07 36.58
N LEU A 459 1.54 13.64 35.32
CA LEU A 459 1.28 12.26 34.88
C LEU A 459 2.50 11.31 34.93
N LEU A 460 3.61 11.74 35.53
CA LEU A 460 4.87 10.98 35.59
C LEU A 460 5.04 10.22 36.91
N VAL A 461 4.55 8.97 37.00
CA VAL A 461 5.12 7.93 37.87
C VAL A 461 4.98 6.57 37.19
N PHE A 462 6.09 5.99 36.72
CA PHE A 462 6.18 4.60 36.26
C PHE A 462 6.70 3.69 37.39
N PRO A 463 6.17 2.48 37.60
CA PRO A 463 6.94 1.36 38.13
C PRO A 463 7.62 0.58 36.99
N HIS A 464 8.83 0.09 37.24
CA HIS A 464 9.70 -0.67 36.33
C HIS A 464 9.03 -1.84 35.56
N PRO A 465 9.54 -2.22 34.37
CA PRO A 465 9.01 -3.33 33.58
C PRO A 465 9.38 -4.70 34.18
N PRO A 466 8.48 -5.70 34.16
CA PRO A 466 8.86 -7.10 34.39
C PRO A 466 9.42 -7.76 33.11
N ALA A 467 10.25 -8.78 33.34
CA ALA A 467 11.07 -9.54 32.37
C ALA A 467 10.26 -10.26 31.24
N PRO A 468 10.91 -10.59 30.10
CA PRO A 468 10.23 -11.18 28.95
C PRO A 468 9.89 -12.66 29.13
N PHE A 469 8.69 -13.06 28.71
CA PHE A 469 8.27 -14.46 28.53
C PHE A 469 8.41 -14.89 27.07
N ALA A 470 8.78 -16.16 26.89
CA ALA A 470 9.16 -16.82 25.64
C ALA A 470 8.03 -16.96 24.59
N PRO A 471 8.36 -17.03 23.28
CA PRO A 471 7.38 -17.26 22.23
C PRO A 471 7.05 -18.75 22.04
N LEU A 472 5.76 -19.05 21.87
CA LEU A 472 5.26 -20.30 21.31
C LEU A 472 4.32 -19.94 20.15
N SER A 473 4.75 -20.21 18.92
CA SER A 473 3.92 -20.20 17.71
C SER A 473 4.14 -21.50 16.93
N PRO A 474 3.08 -22.12 16.35
CA PRO A 474 3.21 -23.19 15.35
C PRO A 474 3.33 -22.61 13.92
N PRO A 475 3.72 -23.43 12.91
CA PRO A 475 4.26 -22.94 11.63
C PRO A 475 3.20 -22.54 10.59
N LEU A 476 3.56 -21.59 9.71
CA LEU A 476 2.85 -21.23 8.47
C LEU A 476 3.68 -21.69 7.26
N THR A 477 2.99 -22.14 6.21
CA THR A 477 3.55 -22.86 5.05
C THR A 477 4.08 -21.92 3.96
N THR A 478 5.30 -22.16 3.49
CA THR A 478 5.94 -21.47 2.35
C THR A 478 6.15 -22.45 1.19
N THR A 479 5.91 -22.06 -0.06
CA THR A 479 6.26 -22.86 -1.25
C THR A 479 7.51 -22.29 -1.92
N ALA A 480 8.63 -23.03 -1.83
CA ALA A 480 9.82 -22.82 -2.65
C ALA A 480 9.78 -23.77 -3.86
N THR A 481 10.14 -23.28 -5.05
CA THR A 481 10.32 -24.13 -6.23
C THR A 481 11.81 -24.22 -6.55
N THR A 482 12.39 -25.38 -6.35
CA THR A 482 13.82 -25.63 -6.59
C THR A 482 14.01 -26.10 -8.03
N THR A 483 14.73 -25.33 -8.84
CA THR A 483 15.29 -25.79 -10.11
C THR A 483 16.81 -25.69 -10.03
N THR A 484 17.49 -26.79 -10.32
CA THR A 484 18.92 -27.01 -10.08
C THR A 484 19.77 -26.10 -10.96
N THR A 485 20.17 -24.91 -10.45
CA THR A 485 21.49 -24.23 -10.59
C THR A 485 21.48 -22.71 -10.27
N THR A 486 20.38 -22.09 -9.87
CA THR A 486 20.37 -20.73 -9.27
C THR A 486 19.13 -20.58 -8.41
N THR A 487 19.29 -20.24 -7.12
CA THR A 487 18.14 -19.95 -6.25
C THR A 487 17.76 -18.49 -6.44
N THR A 488 16.81 -18.25 -7.36
CA THR A 488 16.14 -16.95 -7.48
C THR A 488 14.97 -16.95 -6.51
N VAL A 489 15.08 -16.21 -5.41
CA VAL A 489 13.98 -16.02 -4.47
C VAL A 489 13.28 -14.72 -4.86
N THR A 490 12.01 -14.80 -5.27
CA THR A 490 11.16 -13.62 -5.39
C THR A 490 10.41 -13.45 -4.09
N VAL A 491 10.87 -12.51 -3.24
CA VAL A 491 10.16 -12.16 -2.01
C VAL A 491 9.14 -11.08 -2.36
N THR A 492 7.88 -11.35 -2.07
CA THR A 492 6.81 -10.37 -2.24
C THR A 492 6.45 -9.86 -0.85
N ALA A 493 7.09 -8.77 -0.41
CA ALA A 493 6.81 -8.20 0.90
C ALA A 493 5.38 -7.64 0.93
N THR A 494 4.51 -8.26 1.72
CA THR A 494 3.17 -7.73 1.99
C THR A 494 3.19 -6.88 3.26
N ALA A 495 3.64 -5.64 3.14
CA ALA A 495 3.38 -4.63 4.16
C ALA A 495 1.95 -4.06 4.00
N PRO A 496 1.26 -3.67 5.09
CA PRO A 496 -0.04 -3.01 5.03
C PRO A 496 0.14 -1.52 4.65
N SER A 497 0.66 -1.27 3.45
CA SER A 497 0.57 0.00 2.74
C SER A 497 0.89 -0.29 1.28
N SER A 498 -0.02 0.11 0.39
CA SER A 498 -0.01 -0.15 -1.04
C SER A 498 1.30 0.25 -1.73
N ASN A 499 2.14 -0.73 -2.03
CA ASN A 499 3.02 -0.81 -3.20
C ASN A 499 3.52 -2.26 -3.28
N VAL A 500 3.10 -3.00 -4.32
CA VAL A 500 3.68 -4.32 -4.62
C VAL A 500 4.91 -4.05 -5.48
N GLY A 501 6.09 -4.02 -4.86
CA GLY A 501 7.37 -4.05 -5.55
C GLY A 501 7.83 -5.48 -5.72
N THR A 502 8.22 -5.87 -6.93
CA THR A 502 8.89 -7.15 -7.18
C THR A 502 10.35 -7.01 -6.81
N LEU A 503 10.81 -7.61 -5.70
CA LEU A 503 12.22 -7.69 -5.35
C LEU A 503 12.85 -8.90 -6.02
N HIS A 504 13.98 -8.71 -6.68
CA HIS A 504 14.73 -9.78 -7.31
C HIS A 504 15.96 -10.11 -6.47
N VAL A 505 16.04 -11.34 -5.98
CA VAL A 505 17.17 -11.83 -5.17
C VAL A 505 17.88 -12.94 -5.94
N THR A 506 19.19 -12.80 -6.10
CA THR A 506 20.03 -13.83 -6.70
C THR A 506 21.02 -14.35 -5.65
N SER A 507 20.94 -15.64 -5.33
CA SER A 507 22.02 -16.38 -4.64
C SER A 507 22.78 -17.21 -5.68
N ARG A 508 24.12 -17.15 -5.66
CA ARG A 508 24.99 -17.95 -6.53
C ARG A 508 25.85 -18.89 -5.69
N ASN A 509 25.62 -20.18 -5.88
CA ASN A 509 26.59 -21.22 -5.56
C ASN A 509 26.97 -21.92 -6.89
N THR A 510 28.23 -21.79 -7.29
CA THR A 510 28.96 -22.44 -8.41
C THR A 510 28.99 -21.78 -9.81
N PHE A 511 30.20 -21.79 -10.38
CA PHE A 511 30.62 -21.27 -11.69
C PHE A 511 30.04 -22.10 -12.85
N THR A 512 29.22 -21.51 -13.72
CA THR A 512 29.14 -21.88 -15.16
C THR A 512 28.66 -20.69 -16.00
N SER A 513 29.20 -20.56 -17.20
CA SER A 513 28.93 -19.53 -18.20
C SER A 513 27.56 -19.74 -18.88
N ALA A 514 26.64 -18.79 -18.73
CA ALA A 514 25.46 -18.69 -19.59
C ALA A 514 25.03 -17.23 -19.79
N GLU A 515 24.72 -16.90 -21.04
CA GLU A 515 24.51 -15.56 -21.59
C GLU A 515 23.24 -14.86 -21.08
N SER A 516 23.31 -13.53 -20.95
CA SER A 516 22.19 -12.64 -20.60
C SER A 516 21.46 -12.13 -21.86
N PRO A 517 20.11 -12.07 -21.89
CA PRO A 517 19.43 -11.30 -22.93
C PRO A 517 19.22 -9.83 -22.53
N LEU A 518 19.82 -8.95 -23.34
CA LEU A 518 19.31 -7.66 -23.80
C LEU A 518 19.16 -6.50 -22.80
N ALA A 519 20.29 -5.81 -22.57
CA ALA A 519 20.34 -4.40 -22.19
C ALA A 519 20.32 -3.51 -23.45
N ALA A 520 19.36 -2.59 -23.54
CA ALA A 520 19.34 -1.55 -24.57
C ALA A 520 20.42 -0.49 -24.27
N LYS A 521 21.30 -0.28 -25.25
CA LYS A 521 22.30 0.80 -25.26
C LYS A 521 21.62 2.17 -25.35
N GLN A 522 22.02 3.10 -24.50
CA GLN A 522 22.14 4.50 -24.90
C GLN A 522 23.47 5.10 -24.45
N SER A 523 24.14 5.64 -25.46
CA SER A 523 25.29 6.51 -25.44
C SER A 523 24.89 7.93 -24.99
N SER A 524 25.67 8.53 -24.11
CA SER A 524 26.02 9.95 -24.25
C SER A 524 27.37 10.23 -23.58
N ASN A 525 28.23 10.89 -24.34
CA ASN A 525 29.52 11.40 -23.92
C ASN A 525 29.31 12.61 -23.02
N ALA A 526 29.76 12.52 -21.77
CA ALA A 526 30.21 13.65 -21.00
C ALA A 526 31.56 13.28 -20.38
N VAL A 527 32.63 13.94 -20.82
CA VAL A 527 33.96 13.78 -20.26
C VAL A 527 33.99 14.51 -18.92
N GLY A 528 33.81 13.73 -17.85
CA GLY A 528 34.20 14.10 -16.49
C GLY A 528 35.07 12.98 -15.93
N GLN A 529 36.35 13.25 -15.70
CA GLN A 529 37.21 12.33 -14.94
C GLN A 529 36.63 12.13 -13.54
N ALA A 530 36.04 10.97 -13.28
CA ALA A 530 35.65 10.54 -11.93
C ALA A 530 36.22 9.15 -11.63
N ARG A 531 36.86 9.09 -10.46
CA ARG A 531 37.66 8.02 -9.85
C ARG A 531 37.22 6.58 -10.19
N ARG A 532 38.14 5.81 -10.78
CA ARG A 532 38.08 4.34 -10.84
C ARG A 532 38.27 3.76 -9.44
N GLY A 533 37.17 3.42 -8.79
CA GLY A 533 37.12 2.70 -7.51
C GLY A 533 35.68 2.38 -7.18
N GLY A 534 35.09 1.39 -7.85
CA GLY A 534 33.70 1.00 -7.64
C GLY A 534 33.48 0.35 -6.27
N ALA A 535 32.25 0.49 -5.73
CA ALA A 535 31.84 -0.10 -4.46
C ALA A 535 32.11 -1.63 -4.39
N ALA A 536 32.02 -2.34 -5.52
CA ALA A 536 32.34 -3.77 -5.58
C ALA A 536 33.79 -4.08 -5.18
N TYR A 537 34.77 -3.39 -5.77
CA TYR A 537 36.21 -3.59 -5.49
C TYR A 537 36.56 -3.23 -4.04
N THR A 538 35.79 -2.29 -3.48
CA THR A 538 35.99 -1.73 -2.15
C THR A 538 35.37 -2.60 -1.05
N ILE A 539 34.21 -3.18 -1.31
CA ILE A 539 33.56 -4.19 -0.44
C ILE A 539 34.41 -5.46 -0.41
N THR A 540 34.93 -5.91 -1.56
CA THR A 540 35.83 -7.07 -1.66
C THR A 540 37.08 -6.88 -0.78
N GLY A 541 37.77 -5.74 -0.85
CA GLY A 541 38.98 -5.49 -0.04
C GLY A 541 38.76 -5.41 1.48
N GLU A 542 37.61 -4.92 1.95
CA GLU A 542 37.29 -4.92 3.39
C GLU A 542 36.84 -6.31 3.88
N CYS A 543 36.13 -7.09 3.05
CA CYS A 543 35.81 -8.49 3.34
C CYS A 543 37.09 -9.37 3.41
N GLU A 544 38.06 -9.13 2.52
CA GLU A 544 39.39 -9.77 2.53
C GLU A 544 40.19 -9.46 3.81
N ARG A 545 40.01 -8.25 4.36
CA ARG A 545 40.63 -7.84 5.64
C ARG A 545 39.95 -8.45 6.87
N LEU A 546 38.64 -8.67 6.80
CA LEU A 546 37.81 -9.13 7.93
C LEU A 546 37.75 -10.67 8.08
N PHE A 547 37.89 -11.43 6.99
CA PHE A 547 37.75 -12.89 6.99
C PHE A 547 38.93 -13.54 6.24
N CYS A 548 39.88 -14.11 6.99
CA CYS A 548 41.20 -14.54 6.49
C CYS A 548 41.17 -15.77 5.54
N GLU A 549 42.19 -15.85 4.67
CA GLU A 549 42.67 -16.87 3.70
C GLU A 549 41.68 -17.64 2.81
N THR A 550 40.49 -18.03 3.28
CA THR A 550 39.51 -18.79 2.48
C THR A 550 38.95 -17.97 1.30
N LEU A 551 38.80 -16.65 1.47
CA LEU A 551 38.30 -15.75 0.42
C LEU A 551 39.35 -15.42 -0.66
N ARG A 552 40.65 -15.47 -0.32
CA ARG A 552 41.74 -15.20 -1.27
C ARG A 552 41.84 -16.27 -2.37
N ALA A 553 41.48 -17.52 -2.05
CA ALA A 553 41.46 -18.63 -2.99
C ALA A 553 40.24 -18.61 -3.94
N VAL A 554 39.12 -18.01 -3.52
CA VAL A 554 37.88 -17.94 -4.31
C VAL A 554 37.90 -16.80 -5.34
N PHE A 555 38.63 -15.71 -5.08
CA PHE A 555 38.63 -14.52 -5.94
C PHE A 555 39.85 -14.35 -6.86
N LEU A 556 40.96 -15.07 -6.67
CA LEU A 556 42.16 -14.94 -7.54
C LEU A 556 42.27 -16.00 -8.65
N GLY A 557 41.25 -16.83 -8.85
CA GLY A 557 41.16 -17.81 -9.94
C GLY A 557 40.40 -17.30 -11.16
N GLU A 558 40.78 -16.16 -11.73
CA GLU A 558 40.70 -15.80 -13.17
C GLU A 558 41.02 -14.30 -13.33
N GLY A 559 42.30 -14.00 -13.25
CA GLY A 559 42.85 -12.70 -13.63
C GLY A 559 44.15 -12.90 -14.36
N ASN A 560 44.11 -13.24 -15.65
CA ASN A 560 45.28 -13.09 -16.51
C ASN A 560 45.02 -12.05 -17.60
N LEU A 561 45.98 -11.13 -17.65
CA LEU A 561 46.07 -9.88 -18.39
C LEU A 561 46.28 -10.07 -19.90
N ALA A 562 46.03 -8.97 -20.63
CA ALA A 562 46.41 -8.66 -22.02
C ALA A 562 45.50 -9.31 -23.10
N GLN A 563 45.13 -8.69 -24.22
CA GLN A 563 45.64 -7.52 -24.93
C GLN A 563 44.56 -7.07 -25.96
N LYS A 564 44.41 -5.76 -26.12
CA LYS A 564 44.11 -4.97 -27.34
C LYS A 564 43.18 -5.48 -28.48
N ASP A 565 42.40 -4.48 -28.90
CA ASP A 565 42.00 -4.11 -30.26
C ASP A 565 40.68 -4.62 -30.86
N SER A 566 40.00 -3.63 -31.44
CA SER A 566 38.82 -3.71 -32.28
C SER A 566 39.10 -4.49 -33.57
N LEU A 567 38.13 -5.24 -34.08
CA LEU A 567 37.51 -4.99 -35.40
C LEU A 567 36.56 -6.12 -35.84
N ALA A 568 35.63 -5.68 -36.66
CA ALA A 568 34.63 -6.34 -37.50
C ALA A 568 34.99 -7.69 -38.21
N MET A 569 33.91 -8.43 -38.55
CA MET A 569 33.69 -9.35 -39.69
C MET A 569 34.49 -10.67 -39.79
N GLY A 570 33.76 -11.80 -39.95
CA GLY A 570 34.22 -12.95 -40.75
C GLY A 570 34.22 -14.35 -40.10
N MET A 571 33.28 -15.20 -40.55
CA MET A 571 33.45 -16.57 -41.12
C MET A 571 34.50 -17.58 -40.58
N HIS A 572 34.01 -18.78 -40.21
CA HIS A 572 34.55 -20.17 -40.27
C HIS A 572 36.07 -20.44 -40.04
N ASN A 573 36.43 -21.42 -39.20
CA ASN A 573 36.65 -22.84 -39.58
C ASN A 573 37.42 -23.68 -38.51
N ASN A 574 36.88 -24.87 -38.21
CA ASN A 574 37.48 -26.19 -37.92
C ASN A 574 38.80 -26.45 -37.12
N ASN A 575 38.67 -27.47 -36.24
CA ASN A 575 39.41 -28.76 -36.14
C ASN A 575 40.44 -29.02 -35.01
N ASN A 576 40.14 -30.12 -34.28
CA ASN A 576 41.00 -31.19 -33.74
C ASN A 576 42.01 -30.85 -32.62
N THR A 577 42.27 -31.65 -31.57
CA THR A 577 42.42 -33.11 -31.47
C THR A 577 42.39 -33.57 -29.99
N ILE A 578 42.06 -34.85 -29.79
CA ILE A 578 41.97 -35.65 -28.54
C ILE A 578 43.35 -36.00 -27.94
N THR A 579 43.49 -36.10 -26.61
CA THR A 579 44.27 -37.14 -25.88
C THR A 579 43.94 -37.16 -24.36
N SER A 580 43.78 -38.35 -23.77
CA SER A 580 43.62 -38.66 -22.32
C SER A 580 44.74 -39.64 -21.89
N PRO A 581 44.94 -40.09 -20.62
CA PRO A 581 44.69 -39.53 -19.27
C PRO A 581 45.91 -39.65 -18.29
N LYS A 582 45.94 -38.90 -17.17
CA LYS A 582 46.62 -39.27 -15.90
C LYS A 582 45.92 -38.56 -14.73
N MET A 583 45.64 -39.28 -13.64
CA MET A 583 45.02 -38.74 -12.42
C MET A 583 46.02 -37.91 -11.62
N LEU A 584 45.80 -36.60 -11.62
CA LEU A 584 46.46 -35.58 -10.81
C LEU A 584 45.33 -34.67 -10.33
N ASN A 585 45.14 -34.49 -9.01
CA ASN A 585 44.25 -33.42 -8.55
C ASN A 585 44.96 -32.09 -8.84
N ASP A 586 44.28 -31.23 -9.58
CA ASP A 586 44.84 -30.07 -10.29
C ASP A 586 45.14 -28.86 -9.39
N TYR A 587 45.30 -29.08 -8.08
CA TYR A 587 45.42 -27.98 -7.13
C TYR A 587 46.74 -27.91 -6.37
N GLY A 588 47.73 -28.74 -6.67
CA GLY A 588 49.13 -28.46 -6.29
C GLY A 588 49.37 -27.92 -4.87
N VAL A 589 48.57 -28.32 -3.87
CA VAL A 589 48.67 -27.88 -2.48
C VAL A 589 48.53 -29.10 -1.59
N ASP A 590 49.52 -29.23 -0.70
CA ASP A 590 49.73 -30.33 0.23
C ASP A 590 48.63 -30.39 1.30
N SER A 591 48.08 -31.58 1.54
CA SER A 591 46.87 -31.84 2.34
C SER A 591 47.07 -31.73 3.86
N SER A 592 48.01 -30.90 4.34
CA SER A 592 48.55 -31.01 5.70
C SER A 592 48.25 -29.85 6.66
N VAL A 593 47.34 -28.92 6.33
CA VAL A 593 46.90 -27.86 7.27
C VAL A 593 45.45 -28.10 7.72
N PRO A 594 45.16 -28.27 9.03
CA PRO A 594 43.80 -28.47 9.49
C PRO A 594 42.99 -27.16 9.42
N ALA A 595 41.81 -27.21 8.82
CA ALA A 595 40.83 -26.13 8.88
C ALA A 595 40.39 -25.88 10.33
N HIS A 596 40.36 -24.62 10.77
CA HIS A 596 39.93 -24.20 12.11
C HIS A 596 38.56 -23.49 12.06
N PRO A 597 37.73 -23.57 13.13
CA PRO A 597 36.30 -23.86 12.98
C PRO A 597 35.31 -22.75 13.40
N ASN A 598 35.67 -21.46 13.39
CA ASN A 598 34.88 -20.47 14.16
C ASN A 598 33.98 -19.48 13.40
N ALA A 599 34.05 -19.33 12.07
CA ALA A 599 32.97 -18.70 11.28
C ALA A 599 33.25 -18.88 9.78
N MET A 600 32.23 -19.21 8.99
CA MET A 600 32.32 -19.25 7.52
C MET A 600 31.22 -18.39 6.89
N VAL A 601 31.59 -17.62 5.86
CA VAL A 601 30.61 -17.01 4.95
C VAL A 601 30.05 -18.13 4.08
N ILE A 602 28.76 -18.39 4.17
CA ILE A 602 28.14 -19.54 3.52
C ILE A 602 27.31 -19.17 2.28
N ASP A 603 26.83 -17.93 2.20
CA ASP A 603 26.06 -17.44 1.05
C ASP A 603 26.29 -15.94 0.81
N TRP A 604 26.06 -15.50 -0.43
CA TRP A 604 26.11 -14.09 -0.82
C TRP A 604 24.73 -13.61 -1.26
N VAL A 605 24.40 -12.37 -0.90
CA VAL A 605 23.07 -11.80 -1.13
C VAL A 605 23.21 -10.46 -1.85
N GLU A 606 22.52 -10.33 -2.98
CA GLU A 606 22.29 -9.04 -3.65
C GLU A 606 20.78 -8.86 -3.81
N VAL A 607 20.25 -7.75 -3.29
CA VAL A 607 18.82 -7.41 -3.30
C VAL A 607 18.64 -6.10 -4.02
N TRP A 608 17.76 -6.09 -5.02
CA TRP A 608 17.36 -4.88 -5.74
C TRP A 608 15.97 -4.44 -5.30
N ASP A 609 15.90 -3.32 -4.59
CA ASP A 609 14.65 -2.63 -4.28
C ASP A 609 14.32 -1.68 -5.42
N TYR A 610 13.42 -2.13 -6.31
CA TYR A 610 12.96 -1.34 -7.44
C TYR A 610 12.03 -0.19 -7.03
N VAL A 611 11.46 -0.21 -5.82
CA VAL A 611 10.59 0.85 -5.29
C VAL A 611 11.45 2.00 -4.78
N GLY A 612 12.49 1.69 -4.01
CA GLY A 612 13.47 2.66 -3.53
C GLY A 612 14.52 3.06 -4.57
N GLY A 613 14.70 2.26 -5.64
CA GLY A 613 15.82 2.39 -6.58
C GLY A 613 17.17 2.01 -5.95
N ILE A 614 17.16 1.24 -4.86
CA ILE A 614 18.33 0.94 -4.02
C ILE A 614 18.76 -0.49 -4.25
N ARG A 615 20.07 -0.72 -4.14
CA ARG A 615 20.66 -2.05 -4.16
C ARG A 615 21.36 -2.35 -2.85
N PHE A 616 20.94 -3.41 -2.19
CA PHE A 616 21.61 -3.94 -1.01
C PHE A 616 22.55 -5.07 -1.41
N ARG A 617 23.74 -5.08 -0.82
CA ARG A 617 24.73 -6.13 -1.00
C ARG A 617 25.16 -6.63 0.36
N GLY A 618 25.29 -7.93 0.49
CA GLY A 618 25.59 -8.57 1.75
C GLY A 618 26.00 -10.02 1.58
N PHE A 619 26.17 -10.68 2.72
CA PHE A 619 26.49 -12.08 2.81
C PHE A 619 25.88 -12.67 4.08
N VAL A 620 25.83 -13.99 4.14
CA VAL A 620 25.40 -14.73 5.32
C VAL A 620 26.60 -15.42 5.94
N ALA A 621 26.84 -15.13 7.21
CA ALA A 621 27.90 -15.72 7.99
C ALA A 621 27.31 -16.69 9.02
N GLU A 622 27.91 -17.87 9.13
CA GLU A 622 27.55 -18.89 10.11
C GLU A 622 28.72 -19.09 11.08
N SER A 623 28.42 -19.03 12.37
CA SER A 623 29.31 -19.39 13.47
C SER A 623 28.75 -20.63 14.18
N ALA A 624 29.50 -21.23 15.10
CA ALA A 624 29.13 -22.48 15.78
C ALA A 624 27.76 -22.44 16.50
N HIS A 625 27.23 -21.25 16.80
CA HIS A 625 25.98 -21.07 17.56
C HIS A 625 25.00 -20.06 16.94
N ASP A 626 25.35 -19.40 15.83
CA ASP A 626 24.60 -18.25 15.34
C ASP A 626 24.82 -18.03 13.83
N LYS A 627 23.77 -17.59 13.13
CA LYS A 627 23.79 -17.28 11.69
C LYS A 627 23.28 -15.86 11.48
N ALA A 628 24.12 -15.01 10.89
CA ALA A 628 23.79 -13.60 10.68
C ALA A 628 23.85 -13.23 9.20
N MET A 629 22.85 -12.48 8.75
CA MET A 629 22.90 -11.78 7.46
C MET A 629 23.56 -10.43 7.67
N VAL A 630 24.64 -10.15 6.93
CA VAL A 630 25.40 -8.90 7.01
C VAL A 630 25.20 -8.11 5.72
N VAL A 631 24.67 -6.89 5.80
CA VAL A 631 24.30 -6.07 4.63
C VAL A 631 24.92 -4.68 4.70
N PHE A 632 25.47 -4.19 3.59
CA PHE A 632 26.17 -2.91 3.51
C PHE A 632 25.28 -1.79 2.97
N PHE A 633 25.20 -0.71 3.74
CA PHE A 633 24.52 0.53 3.39
C PHE A 633 25.60 1.55 2.99
N ASP A 634 25.98 1.50 1.72
CA ASP A 634 26.93 2.46 1.15
C ASP A 634 26.28 3.86 0.98
N GLN A 635 27.08 4.85 0.59
CA GLN A 635 26.64 6.24 0.46
C GLN A 635 25.43 6.45 -0.47
N ASN A 636 25.14 5.53 -1.39
CA ASN A 636 23.97 5.63 -2.27
C ASN A 636 22.67 5.10 -1.63
N VAL A 637 22.80 4.31 -0.57
CA VAL A 637 21.69 3.76 0.21
C VAL A 637 21.26 4.75 1.29
N VAL A 638 22.22 5.48 1.86
CA VAL A 638 21.97 6.46 2.92
C VAL A 638 21.32 7.73 2.36
N GLY A 639 20.08 8.03 2.79
CA GLY A 639 19.29 9.18 2.34
C GLY A 639 18.09 8.82 1.44
N SER A 640 17.95 7.55 1.08
CA SER A 640 16.81 7.02 0.32
C SER A 640 15.75 6.42 1.27
N ASP A 641 14.52 6.15 0.80
CA ASP A 641 13.49 5.49 1.62
C ASP A 641 13.82 4.00 1.79
N LEU A 642 14.19 3.61 3.02
CA LEU A 642 14.67 2.27 3.35
C LEU A 642 13.58 1.33 3.86
N LYS A 643 12.34 1.80 3.99
CA LYS A 643 11.28 1.03 4.66
C LYS A 643 10.97 -0.28 3.94
N ALA A 644 10.81 -0.24 2.61
CA ALA A 644 10.51 -1.43 1.81
C ALA A 644 11.71 -2.38 1.76
N GLY A 645 12.91 -1.85 1.50
CA GLY A 645 14.15 -2.60 1.48
C GLY A 645 14.48 -3.30 2.81
N LEU A 646 14.32 -2.60 3.95
CA LEU A 646 14.61 -3.16 5.27
C LEU A 646 13.63 -4.27 5.65
N MET A 647 12.33 -4.09 5.39
CA MET A 647 11.34 -5.15 5.61
C MET A 647 11.65 -6.39 4.79
N ALA A 648 12.09 -6.22 3.53
CA ALA A 648 12.49 -7.33 2.68
C ALA A 648 13.73 -8.06 3.22
N LEU A 649 14.72 -7.34 3.75
CA LEU A 649 15.90 -7.95 4.37
C LEU A 649 15.54 -8.78 5.62
N LEU A 650 14.58 -8.31 6.43
CA LEU A 650 14.08 -9.05 7.59
C LEU A 650 13.32 -10.31 7.19
N GLU A 651 12.45 -10.19 6.18
CA GLU A 651 11.75 -11.35 5.62
C GLU A 651 12.75 -12.37 5.04
N LEU A 652 13.81 -11.89 4.36
CA LEU A 652 14.87 -12.74 3.81
C LEU A 652 15.61 -13.52 4.91
N CYS A 653 15.88 -12.91 6.07
CA CYS A 653 16.49 -13.59 7.20
C CYS A 653 15.65 -14.79 7.68
N ALA A 654 14.32 -14.67 7.60
CA ALA A 654 13.38 -15.70 8.04
C ALA A 654 13.10 -16.81 7.01
N ILE A 655 13.63 -16.73 5.78
CA ILE A 655 13.41 -17.78 4.76
C ILE A 655 14.29 -18.99 5.06
N ASP A 656 13.74 -20.19 4.88
CA ASP A 656 14.42 -21.48 5.11
C ASP A 656 15.81 -21.61 4.45
N CYS A 657 16.07 -20.88 3.35
CA CYS A 657 17.37 -20.88 2.69
C CYS A 657 18.43 -20.08 3.46
N PHE A 658 18.05 -19.03 4.19
CA PHE A 658 18.97 -18.18 4.94
C PHE A 658 18.90 -18.39 6.44
N THR A 659 17.72 -18.57 7.04
CA THR A 659 17.54 -18.91 8.47
C THR A 659 18.50 -18.17 9.41
N CYS A 660 18.61 -16.85 9.21
CA CYS A 660 19.47 -16.00 10.01
C CYS A 660 18.74 -15.64 11.30
N ASN A 661 19.45 -15.67 12.41
CA ASN A 661 18.95 -15.24 13.73
C ASN A 661 19.14 -13.73 13.94
N ARG A 662 20.05 -13.11 13.17
CA ARG A 662 20.39 -11.69 13.26
C ARG A 662 20.55 -11.08 11.89
N LEU A 663 20.16 -9.81 11.78
CA LEU A 663 20.48 -8.93 10.66
C LEU A 663 21.45 -7.85 11.14
N VAL A 664 22.63 -7.79 10.52
CA VAL A 664 23.66 -6.78 10.79
C VAL A 664 23.74 -5.82 9.61
N ILE A 665 23.56 -4.53 9.89
CA ILE A 665 23.68 -3.45 8.92
C ILE A 665 25.02 -2.74 9.12
N CYS A 666 25.78 -2.62 8.04
CA CYS A 666 27.05 -1.90 7.98
C CYS A 666 26.82 -0.53 7.33
N ILE A 667 26.86 0.55 8.12
CA ILE A 667 26.65 1.93 7.64
C ILE A 667 27.99 2.62 7.38
N ASP A 668 28.17 3.25 6.22
CA ASP A 668 29.45 3.93 5.87
C ASP A 668 29.64 5.21 6.72
N ARG A 669 30.63 5.21 7.62
CA ARG A 669 31.01 6.30 8.53
C ARG A 669 31.46 7.58 7.80
N HIS A 670 31.82 7.50 6.52
CA HIS A 670 32.21 8.67 5.73
C HIS A 670 31.01 9.36 5.04
N THR A 671 29.79 8.92 5.33
CA THR A 671 28.57 9.62 4.90
C THR A 671 28.39 10.93 5.68
N GLN A 672 27.62 11.89 5.14
CA GLN A 672 27.38 13.17 5.83
C GLN A 672 26.81 12.94 7.24
N GLN A 673 27.41 13.58 8.26
CA GLN A 673 27.11 13.35 9.67
C GLN A 673 25.62 13.49 10.01
N SER A 674 24.93 14.48 9.42
CA SER A 674 23.48 14.69 9.62
C SER A 674 22.63 13.54 9.09
N ALA A 675 23.03 12.90 7.98
CA ALA A 675 22.34 11.75 7.42
C ALA A 675 22.63 10.47 8.21
N LEU A 676 23.84 10.34 8.75
CA LEU A 676 24.20 9.24 9.66
C LEU A 676 23.42 9.30 10.97
N ASP A 677 23.35 10.47 11.61
CA ASP A 677 22.64 10.63 12.88
C ASP A 677 21.14 10.35 12.74
N LEU A 678 20.53 10.77 11.61
CA LEU A 678 19.14 10.45 11.29
C LEU A 678 18.94 8.95 11.04
N LEU A 679 19.76 8.33 10.19
CA LEU A 679 19.64 6.92 9.86
C LEU A 679 19.88 6.01 11.06
N SER A 680 20.91 6.28 11.87
CA SER A 680 21.19 5.52 13.09
C SER A 680 20.07 5.68 14.12
N LYS A 681 19.47 6.87 14.23
CA LYS A 681 18.30 7.09 15.08
C LYS A 681 17.11 6.29 14.58
N ASP A 682 16.79 6.33 13.29
CA ASP A 682 15.67 5.63 12.68
C ASP A 682 15.79 4.11 12.80
N LEU A 683 16.98 3.55 12.55
CA LEU A 683 17.25 2.13 12.77
C LEU A 683 17.14 1.77 14.26
N GLY A 684 17.57 2.65 15.16
CA GLY A 684 17.37 2.51 16.60
C GLY A 684 15.89 2.44 17.01
N TRP A 685 15.01 3.24 16.40
CA TRP A 685 13.56 3.16 16.63
C TRP A 685 12.94 1.82 16.20
N ILE A 686 13.56 1.15 15.23
CA ILE A 686 13.09 -0.13 14.67
C ILE A 686 13.61 -1.31 15.50
N GLY A 687 14.58 -1.10 16.39
CA GLY A 687 15.12 -2.11 17.29
C GLY A 687 16.60 -2.44 17.06
N PHE A 688 17.26 -1.78 16.11
CA PHE A 688 18.68 -1.99 15.87
C PHE A 688 19.55 -1.36 16.97
N GLN A 689 20.54 -2.09 17.44
CA GLN A 689 21.49 -1.65 18.46
C GLN A 689 22.91 -1.64 17.90
N LEU A 690 23.75 -0.73 18.40
CA LEU A 690 25.16 -0.71 18.02
C LEU A 690 25.84 -2.02 18.45
N THR A 691 26.58 -2.61 17.52
CA THR A 691 27.26 -3.89 17.74
C THR A 691 28.70 -3.88 17.26
N THR A 692 29.41 -4.99 17.52
CA THR A 692 30.71 -5.31 16.96
C THR A 692 30.66 -6.72 16.40
N LEU A 693 31.45 -7.04 15.37
CA LEU A 693 31.50 -8.38 14.79
C LEU A 693 32.35 -9.37 15.62
N ARG A 694 32.36 -9.22 16.95
CA ARG A 694 33.19 -10.03 17.87
C ARG A 694 32.86 -11.52 17.75
N ASP A 695 31.60 -11.86 17.56
CA ASP A 695 31.13 -13.25 17.49
C ASP A 695 31.61 -13.97 16.22
N PHE A 696 32.02 -13.22 15.20
CA PHE A 696 32.51 -13.72 13.91
C PHE A 696 34.02 -13.51 13.71
N ALA A 697 34.72 -13.07 14.77
CA ALA A 697 36.13 -12.68 14.72
C ALA A 697 37.00 -13.46 15.71
N THR A 698 38.18 -13.89 15.26
CA THR A 698 39.10 -14.68 16.09
C THR A 698 39.88 -13.85 17.13
N ASN A 699 39.99 -12.52 16.96
CA ASN A 699 40.89 -11.66 17.74
C ASN A 699 40.22 -10.42 18.40
N GLY A 700 39.06 -10.60 19.04
CA GLY A 700 38.41 -9.56 19.85
C GLY A 700 37.44 -8.66 19.07
N HIS A 701 36.98 -7.58 19.71
CA HIS A 701 35.99 -6.65 19.12
C HIS A 701 36.53 -6.00 17.84
N ILE A 702 36.02 -6.43 16.69
CA ILE A 702 36.30 -5.76 15.42
C ILE A 702 35.47 -4.48 15.34
N ILE A 703 36.18 -3.36 15.39
CA ILE A 703 35.68 -2.04 14.98
C ILE A 703 36.25 -1.73 13.60
N SER A 704 35.40 -1.28 12.66
CA SER A 704 35.85 -0.81 11.35
C SER A 704 35.97 0.72 11.39
N ASP A 705 37.07 1.24 10.85
CA ASP A 705 37.28 2.68 10.67
C ASP A 705 36.33 3.27 9.62
N ARG A 706 35.72 2.40 8.79
CA ARG A 706 34.82 2.76 7.71
C ARG A 706 33.37 2.42 7.97
N TRP A 707 33.09 1.30 8.64
CA TRP A 707 31.72 0.83 8.82
C TRP A 707 31.30 0.93 10.29
N LEU A 708 30.09 1.44 10.51
CA LEU A 708 29.38 1.38 11.78
C LEU A 708 28.42 0.19 11.72
N PHE A 709 28.51 -0.72 12.69
CA PHE A 709 27.69 -1.92 12.71
C PHE A 709 26.50 -1.73 13.65
N MET A 710 25.31 -2.04 13.15
CA MET A 710 24.09 -2.09 13.95
C MET A 710 23.40 -3.42 13.70
N GLU A 711 22.88 -4.06 14.75
CA GLU A 711 22.22 -5.37 14.65
C GLU A 711 20.82 -5.37 15.22
N MET A 712 20.02 -6.31 14.74
CA MET A 712 18.73 -6.64 15.31
C MET A 712 18.51 -8.15 15.23
N ASP A 713 17.92 -8.73 16.26
CA ASP A 713 17.45 -10.11 16.24
C ASP A 713 16.26 -10.23 15.27
N THR A 714 16.28 -11.24 14.40
CA THR A 714 15.29 -11.42 13.31
C THR A 714 14.28 -12.52 13.57
#